data_AF-A0AAU2DD92-F1
#
_entry.id   AF-A0AAU2DD92-F1
#
_cell.length_a   1.000
_cell.length_b   1.000
_cell.length_c   1.000
_cell.angle_alpha   90.00
_cell.angle_beta   90.00
_cell.angle_gamma   90.00
#
_symmetry.space_group_name_H-M   'P 1'
#
loop_
_entity.id
_entity.type
_entity.pdbx_description
1 polymer ?
#
loop_
_entity_poly.entity_id
_entity_poly.type
_entity_poly.pdbx_seq_one_letter_code
_entity_poly.pdbx_strand_id
1 'polypeptide(L)'
;MSRRLEHLRGHRRFAVLATALAATVAALLPVAPAAAETTPQGWTGTWATAQHAAYDPGTSEVTVRIPVRVSAGGSSVRIRLTNDFTTEPVTIGHATVGLRDGGSAVAKPQKLRFGGKSGVTIAAGEQAASDQVQLTVPSRSDLVVSLYFPGRLTHISQHWMGLQTVYWTPDGGGDHAADADGDAFTKTDSTFPFLTGVDVQGGNAAGAVVALGDSITDGAASTSNANRRWPDYLAGRLSACSSTAGVLNEGISGNRITAGVDGNPSALDRLERDVLSQPGARTVVLFEGVNDLSWGGASGDQVIDGMKEIVRRAHERGLRVIGATVVPYRGWGDWWTEAKEADRQKVNTFVRDGGVFDGYADFDKAVRDPDDPTRYAAAFDSGDHLHPNDVGMKAFADAVDLTTLGAGRDCPSARVRITPYRPTLQAGGDGTEITSTVTNTGTKAVNEVSTRLDLPDGWSAEPAGSTRVRSLAPGDSAKVTWTVTPAADAVWGTHEIGVRTSFVQDGRTRHDSDSVDATVTPAPSEVRAPYLTTATTTEKAQYAQNGDQFAIWAGGQDLSGWKDEKAAVYLADAAPPSGTVTARVVGQTGSGPSAKAGIAVANDLTSPQAGGYAVLTMSAQYGLEFMTDSDGDGKLDTWAGGGSSYHPAWLKIVRDGTAYTAYASSDGTAWQEVATATVPSASGTGDAGLVASAVNLNYPGQITTALFDSFSTHE
;
A
#
# COMPACT_ATOMS: atom_id res chain seq x y z
N MET A 1 -50.50 33.28 -49.12
CA MET A 1 -51.50 33.26 -50.22
C MET A 1 -50.75 33.69 -51.47
N SER A 2 -50.63 32.97 -52.58
CA SER A 2 -51.34 31.83 -53.18
C SER A 2 -50.28 31.14 -54.08
N ARG A 3 -50.07 29.81 -54.03
CA ARG A 3 -50.66 28.79 -54.95
C ARG A 3 -50.41 29.14 -56.44
N ARG A 4 -49.96 28.27 -57.35
CA ARG A 4 -49.96 26.79 -57.48
C ARG A 4 -49.19 26.45 -58.79
N LEU A 5 -48.49 25.30 -58.88
CA LEU A 5 -48.76 24.10 -59.73
C LEU A 5 -49.00 24.41 -61.22
N GLU A 6 -48.52 23.72 -62.24
CA GLU A 6 -47.95 22.40 -62.55
C GLU A 6 -47.44 22.55 -64.02
N HIS A 7 -46.53 21.80 -64.63
CA HIS A 7 -46.62 20.37 -64.95
C HIS A 7 -45.38 19.94 -65.78
N LEU A 8 -44.88 18.75 -65.46
CA LEU A 8 -44.32 17.68 -66.30
C LEU A 8 -43.43 17.95 -67.55
N ARG A 9 -42.29 17.23 -67.49
CA ARG A 9 -41.60 16.43 -68.53
C ARG A 9 -40.80 17.15 -69.62
N GLY A 10 -39.51 16.78 -69.66
CA GLY A 10 -38.95 16.20 -70.87
C GLY A 10 -37.72 16.88 -71.46
N HIS A 11 -36.56 16.30 -71.13
CA HIS A 11 -35.42 16.07 -72.04
C HIS A 11 -34.59 17.22 -72.64
N ARG A 12 -33.30 17.14 -72.24
CA ARG A 12 -32.10 17.00 -73.08
C ARG A 12 -31.61 18.23 -73.87
N ARG A 13 -30.33 18.52 -73.51
CA ARG A 13 -29.14 18.60 -74.37
C ARG A 13 -28.71 19.98 -74.90
N PHE A 14 -27.46 20.24 -74.54
CA PHE A 14 -26.40 20.96 -75.26
C PHE A 14 -26.58 22.47 -75.50
N ALA A 15 -25.56 23.18 -74.97
CA ALA A 15 -24.84 24.31 -75.56
C ALA A 15 -24.84 25.53 -74.62
N VAL A 16 -23.85 26.40 -74.53
CA VAL A 16 -22.48 26.57 -75.04
C VAL A 16 -21.97 27.83 -74.32
N LEU A 17 -20.65 27.87 -74.08
CA LEU A 17 -19.77 29.02 -73.87
C LEU A 17 -20.39 30.43 -73.74
N ALA A 18 -20.08 31.10 -72.62
CA ALA A 18 -19.36 32.39 -72.62
C ALA A 18 -19.03 32.81 -71.19
N THR A 19 -17.74 32.70 -70.79
CA THR A 19 -17.01 33.61 -69.87
C THR A 19 -15.67 32.98 -69.51
N ALA A 20 -14.65 33.20 -70.34
CA ALA A 20 -13.26 32.87 -70.07
C ALA A 20 -12.46 34.18 -70.02
N LEU A 21 -12.54 34.92 -68.90
CA LEU A 21 -11.59 35.99 -68.55
C LEU A 21 -11.77 36.47 -67.09
N ALA A 22 -11.71 35.57 -66.11
CA ALA A 22 -11.65 35.93 -64.67
C ALA A 22 -10.98 34.85 -63.78
N ALA A 23 -10.18 33.94 -64.36
CA ALA A 23 -9.71 32.74 -63.66
C ALA A 23 -8.19 32.50 -63.76
N THR A 24 -7.38 33.57 -63.81
CA THR A 24 -5.90 33.43 -63.87
C THR A 24 -5.11 34.35 -62.91
N VAL A 25 -5.75 34.89 -61.86
CA VAL A 25 -5.06 35.66 -60.80
C VAL A 25 -5.35 35.14 -59.36
N ALA A 26 -5.96 33.96 -59.22
CA ALA A 26 -6.18 33.31 -57.91
C ALA A 26 -5.23 32.13 -57.64
N ALA A 27 -4.13 31.99 -58.39
CA ALA A 27 -3.23 30.83 -58.35
C ALA A 27 -1.89 31.09 -57.62
N LEU A 28 -1.77 32.13 -56.79
CA LEU A 28 -0.55 32.45 -56.04
C LEU A 28 -0.82 32.93 -54.59
N LEU A 29 -1.83 32.37 -53.92
CA LEU A 29 -1.91 32.46 -52.47
C LEU A 29 -1.22 31.23 -51.87
N PRO A 30 -0.26 31.37 -50.93
CA PRO A 30 0.25 30.22 -50.21
C PRO A 30 -0.92 29.59 -49.45
N VAL A 31 -1.23 28.34 -49.78
CA VAL A 31 -2.11 27.51 -48.96
C VAL A 31 -1.47 27.47 -47.58
N ALA A 32 -2.10 28.12 -46.61
CA ALA A 32 -1.72 27.95 -45.21
C ALA A 32 -1.68 26.44 -44.93
N PRO A 33 -0.63 25.89 -44.31
CA PRO A 33 -0.62 24.48 -43.99
C PRO A 33 -1.89 24.20 -43.20
N ALA A 34 -2.71 23.28 -43.70
CA ALA A 34 -3.82 22.74 -42.93
C ALA A 34 -3.23 22.39 -41.58
N ALA A 35 -3.72 23.04 -40.52
CA ALA A 35 -3.35 22.69 -39.16
C ALA A 35 -3.46 21.18 -39.08
N ALA A 36 -2.34 20.51 -38.76
CA ALA A 36 -2.33 19.07 -38.60
C ALA A 36 -3.52 18.72 -37.71
N GLU A 37 -4.51 18.01 -38.25
CA GLU A 37 -5.58 17.45 -37.44
C GLU A 37 -4.87 16.57 -36.42
N THR A 38 -4.78 17.06 -35.19
CA THR A 38 -4.36 16.25 -34.06
C THR A 38 -5.38 15.13 -33.99
N THR A 39 -5.02 13.93 -34.47
CA THR A 39 -5.82 12.73 -34.22
C THR A 39 -6.20 12.75 -32.75
N PRO A 40 -7.49 12.71 -32.37
CA PRO A 40 -7.86 12.71 -30.97
C PRO A 40 -7.09 11.57 -30.29
N GLN A 41 -6.18 11.90 -29.36
CA GLN A 41 -5.49 10.86 -28.59
C GLN A 41 -6.58 10.01 -27.93
N GLY A 42 -6.55 8.70 -28.16
CA GLY A 42 -7.47 7.79 -27.46
C GLY A 42 -7.26 7.86 -25.95
N TRP A 43 -8.27 7.45 -25.19
CA TRP A 43 -8.17 7.31 -23.75
C TRP A 43 -7.03 6.37 -23.36
N THR A 44 -6.26 6.77 -22.35
CA THR A 44 -5.25 5.92 -21.71
C THR A 44 -5.70 5.66 -20.28
N GLY A 45 -5.90 4.39 -19.92
CA GLY A 45 -6.13 4.03 -18.53
C GLY A 45 -4.92 4.45 -17.70
N THR A 46 -5.14 5.14 -16.59
CA THR A 46 -4.08 5.60 -15.68
C THR A 46 -4.14 4.93 -14.31
N TRP A 47 -5.27 4.30 -14.00
CA TRP A 47 -5.48 3.48 -12.83
C TRP A 47 -6.60 2.49 -13.15
N ALA A 48 -6.50 1.26 -12.65
CA ALA A 48 -7.55 0.25 -12.73
C ALA A 48 -7.45 -0.72 -11.55
N THR A 49 -8.53 -1.45 -11.32
CA THR A 49 -8.61 -2.57 -10.38
C THR A 49 -9.58 -3.63 -10.91
N ALA A 50 -9.21 -4.89 -10.74
CA ALA A 50 -10.04 -6.02 -11.17
C ALA A 50 -11.13 -6.29 -10.14
N GLN A 51 -12.40 -6.09 -10.51
CA GLN A 51 -13.51 -6.42 -9.61
C GLN A 51 -13.71 -7.94 -9.52
N HIS A 52 -14.06 -8.42 -8.33
CA HIS A 52 -14.25 -9.81 -7.97
C HIS A 52 -15.25 -9.95 -6.83
N ALA A 53 -16.24 -10.83 -7.03
CA ALA A 53 -17.33 -11.09 -6.09
C ALA A 53 -18.25 -9.88 -5.81
N ALA A 54 -19.26 -10.15 -4.99
CA ALA A 54 -20.13 -9.13 -4.41
C ALA A 54 -20.46 -9.43 -2.94
N TYR A 55 -20.81 -8.40 -2.18
CA TYR A 55 -21.24 -8.52 -0.78
C TYR A 55 -22.39 -7.54 -0.47
N ASP A 56 -23.20 -7.84 0.54
CA ASP A 56 -24.22 -6.91 1.07
C ASP A 56 -23.55 -5.94 2.06
N PRO A 57 -23.48 -4.64 1.76
CA PRO A 57 -22.91 -3.64 2.66
C PRO A 57 -23.84 -3.26 3.83
N GLY A 58 -25.11 -3.68 3.81
CA GLY A 58 -26.09 -3.35 4.83
C GLY A 58 -26.39 -1.84 4.91
N THR A 59 -26.24 -1.10 3.81
CA THR A 59 -26.31 0.37 3.80
C THR A 59 -27.26 0.92 2.73
N SER A 60 -27.79 2.11 2.95
CA SER A 60 -28.70 2.83 2.07
C SER A 60 -28.43 4.34 2.12
N GLU A 61 -28.62 5.00 0.99
CA GLU A 61 -28.50 6.46 0.89
C GLU A 61 -27.15 6.99 1.41
N VAL A 62 -26.08 6.61 0.72
CA VAL A 62 -24.70 6.88 1.13
C VAL A 62 -23.85 7.48 0.02
N THR A 63 -22.83 8.24 0.42
CA THR A 63 -21.75 8.67 -0.46
C THR A 63 -20.45 7.97 -0.08
N VAL A 64 -19.73 7.45 -1.09
CA VAL A 64 -18.38 6.91 -0.94
C VAL A 64 -17.37 7.81 -1.64
N ARG A 65 -16.18 7.98 -1.05
CA ARG A 65 -15.00 8.60 -1.64
C ARG A 65 -13.90 7.56 -1.75
N ILE A 66 -13.41 7.39 -2.98
CA ILE A 66 -12.42 6.38 -3.37
C ILE A 66 -11.15 7.11 -3.84
N PRO A 67 -10.13 7.25 -2.97
CA PRO A 67 -8.83 7.74 -3.38
C PRO A 67 -8.13 6.76 -4.31
N VAL A 68 -7.57 7.26 -5.42
CA VAL A 68 -6.80 6.48 -6.39
C VAL A 68 -5.54 7.24 -6.81
N ARG A 69 -4.43 6.51 -6.89
CA ARG A 69 -3.14 7.03 -7.35
C ARG A 69 -3.03 6.84 -8.86
N VAL A 70 -3.06 7.94 -9.63
CA VAL A 70 -2.89 7.84 -11.08
C VAL A 70 -1.43 7.61 -11.46
N SER A 71 -1.18 6.87 -12.53
CA SER A 71 0.17 6.66 -13.06
C SER A 71 0.55 7.76 -14.07
N ALA A 72 -0.20 7.87 -15.16
CA ALA A 72 -0.10 8.91 -16.18
C ALA A 72 -0.99 10.12 -15.90
N GLY A 73 -0.53 11.31 -16.31
CA GLY A 73 -1.31 12.54 -16.25
C GLY A 73 -2.03 12.89 -17.57
N GLY A 74 -2.89 13.89 -17.52
CA GLY A 74 -3.62 14.41 -18.69
C GLY A 74 -4.38 15.70 -18.39
N SER A 75 -5.04 16.26 -19.41
CA SER A 75 -5.87 17.47 -19.29
C SER A 75 -7.36 17.15 -19.14
N SER A 76 -7.74 15.90 -19.30
CA SER A 76 -9.12 15.43 -19.14
C SER A 76 -9.16 14.04 -18.53
N VAL A 77 -10.25 13.76 -17.83
CA VAL A 77 -10.46 12.49 -17.13
C VAL A 77 -11.86 11.95 -17.38
N ARG A 78 -12.01 10.63 -17.28
CA ARG A 78 -13.29 9.93 -17.09
C ARG A 78 -13.09 8.75 -16.14
N ILE A 79 -14.19 8.24 -15.60
CA ILE A 79 -14.19 7.03 -14.77
C ILE A 79 -14.95 5.89 -15.46
N ARG A 80 -14.64 4.66 -15.07
CA ARG A 80 -15.34 3.43 -15.48
C ARG A 80 -15.88 2.72 -14.25
N LEU A 81 -17.13 2.30 -14.34
CA LEU A 81 -17.90 1.63 -13.30
C LEU A 81 -18.42 0.30 -13.84
N THR A 82 -18.60 -0.67 -12.94
CA THR A 82 -19.19 -1.98 -13.25
C THR A 82 -20.27 -2.36 -12.26
N ASN A 83 -21.18 -3.23 -12.69
CA ASN A 83 -22.11 -3.97 -11.86
C ASN A 83 -22.08 -5.48 -12.20
N ASP A 84 -20.92 -5.99 -12.61
CA ASP A 84 -20.74 -7.34 -13.15
C ASP A 84 -21.10 -8.48 -12.18
N PHE A 85 -20.98 -8.26 -10.87
CA PHE A 85 -21.10 -9.31 -9.85
C PHE A 85 -22.38 -9.23 -9.01
N THR A 86 -23.28 -8.29 -9.30
CA THR A 86 -24.58 -8.22 -8.63
C THR A 86 -25.69 -8.78 -9.51
N THR A 87 -26.83 -9.07 -8.88
CA THR A 87 -28.03 -9.58 -9.55
C THR A 87 -29.13 -8.52 -9.71
N GLU A 88 -28.90 -7.30 -9.21
CA GLU A 88 -29.86 -6.19 -9.21
C GLU A 88 -29.24 -4.94 -9.83
N PRO A 89 -30.02 -4.04 -10.45
CA PRO A 89 -29.50 -2.79 -10.98
C PRO A 89 -29.02 -1.87 -9.85
N VAL A 90 -27.88 -1.20 -10.05
CA VAL A 90 -27.36 -0.17 -9.14
C VAL A 90 -27.57 1.21 -9.73
N THR A 91 -28.00 2.18 -8.92
CA THR A 91 -28.14 3.58 -9.34
C THR A 91 -27.11 4.45 -8.65
N ILE A 92 -26.30 5.16 -9.43
CA ILE A 92 -25.45 6.26 -8.99
C ILE A 92 -26.18 7.56 -9.29
N GLY A 93 -26.63 8.27 -8.25
CA GLY A 93 -27.40 9.50 -8.38
C GLY A 93 -26.55 10.72 -8.73
N HIS A 94 -25.33 10.74 -8.21
CA HIS A 94 -24.37 11.82 -8.39
C HIS A 94 -22.94 11.27 -8.28
N ALA A 95 -22.03 11.74 -9.13
CA ALA A 95 -20.63 11.40 -9.07
C ALA A 95 -19.73 12.63 -9.32
N THR A 96 -18.58 12.66 -8.66
CA THR A 96 -17.56 13.70 -8.87
C THR A 96 -16.16 13.11 -8.92
N VAL A 97 -15.21 13.90 -9.45
CA VAL A 97 -13.78 13.60 -9.40
C VAL A 97 -12.99 14.88 -9.12
N GLY A 98 -11.94 14.80 -8.31
CA GLY A 98 -11.05 15.92 -8.05
C GLY A 98 -9.69 15.46 -7.53
N LEU A 99 -8.75 16.40 -7.40
CA LEU A 99 -7.46 16.11 -6.77
C LEU A 99 -7.66 15.95 -5.27
N ARG A 100 -6.97 14.97 -4.66
CA ARG A 100 -7.01 14.76 -3.21
C ARG A 100 -6.34 15.92 -2.47
N ASP A 101 -6.97 16.41 -1.41
CA ASP A 101 -6.47 17.49 -0.53
C ASP A 101 -6.23 17.01 0.91
N GLY A 102 -5.74 15.77 1.05
CA GLY A 102 -5.51 15.10 2.33
C GLY A 102 -6.73 14.35 2.86
N GLY A 103 -6.50 13.22 3.54
CA GLY A 103 -7.60 12.40 4.10
C GLY A 103 -8.66 12.07 3.05
N SER A 104 -9.92 12.35 3.37
CA SER A 104 -11.05 12.27 2.44
C SER A 104 -11.29 13.56 1.65
N ALA A 105 -10.62 14.68 1.95
CA ALA A 105 -10.88 15.98 1.31
C ALA A 105 -10.47 16.02 -0.17
N VAL A 106 -11.17 16.87 -0.94
CA VAL A 106 -11.07 16.94 -2.39
C VAL A 106 -11.03 18.39 -2.86
N ALA A 107 -9.99 18.76 -3.60
CA ALA A 107 -9.84 20.07 -4.19
C ALA A 107 -10.72 20.22 -5.43
N LYS A 108 -11.69 21.15 -5.35
CA LYS A 108 -12.60 21.56 -6.44
C LYS A 108 -13.25 20.36 -7.17
N PRO A 109 -14.08 19.54 -6.49
CA PRO A 109 -14.74 18.39 -7.10
C PRO A 109 -15.44 18.75 -8.40
N GLN A 110 -15.11 18.06 -9.48
CA GLN A 110 -15.73 18.24 -10.79
C GLN A 110 -16.86 17.24 -10.96
N LYS A 111 -18.05 17.72 -11.34
CA LYS A 111 -19.21 16.87 -11.56
C LYS A 111 -19.02 15.97 -12.79
N LEU A 112 -19.29 14.68 -12.61
CA LEU A 112 -19.33 13.69 -13.67
C LEU A 112 -20.75 13.57 -14.26
N ARG A 113 -20.80 13.22 -15.53
CA ARG A 113 -22.05 12.95 -16.26
C ARG A 113 -21.95 11.60 -16.97
N PHE A 114 -23.11 11.03 -17.31
CA PHE A 114 -23.22 9.78 -18.05
C PHE A 114 -24.23 9.97 -19.18
N GLY A 115 -23.75 10.08 -20.42
CA GLY A 115 -24.60 10.42 -21.56
C GLY A 115 -25.33 11.76 -21.37
N GLY A 116 -24.65 12.74 -20.77
CA GLY A 116 -25.17 14.07 -20.43
C GLY A 116 -25.98 14.16 -19.13
N LYS A 117 -26.36 13.03 -18.51
CA LYS A 117 -27.15 13.00 -17.26
C LYS A 117 -26.27 13.06 -16.02
N SER A 118 -26.80 13.55 -14.89
CA SER A 118 -26.04 13.67 -13.64
C SER A 118 -25.77 12.36 -12.91
N GLY A 119 -26.48 11.29 -13.29
CA GLY A 119 -26.38 9.96 -12.69
C GLY A 119 -26.69 8.88 -13.73
N VAL A 120 -26.50 7.62 -13.33
CA VAL A 120 -26.66 6.44 -14.17
C VAL A 120 -27.23 5.28 -13.37
N THR A 121 -28.08 4.48 -13.99
CA THR A 121 -28.48 3.16 -13.47
C THR A 121 -27.78 2.11 -14.33
N ILE A 122 -26.98 1.26 -13.70
CA ILE A 122 -26.23 0.17 -14.32
C ILE A 122 -26.99 -1.12 -14.04
N ALA A 123 -27.41 -1.83 -15.08
CA ALA A 123 -28.07 -3.12 -14.93
C ALA A 123 -27.11 -4.17 -14.32
N ALA A 124 -27.66 -5.25 -13.78
CA ALA A 124 -26.88 -6.39 -13.33
C ALA A 124 -26.04 -6.95 -14.50
N GLY A 125 -24.74 -7.18 -14.29
CA GLY A 125 -23.85 -7.68 -15.34
C GLY A 125 -23.34 -6.63 -16.33
N GLU A 126 -23.66 -5.35 -16.15
CA GLU A 126 -23.35 -4.27 -17.11
C GLU A 126 -22.31 -3.28 -16.58
N GLN A 127 -21.79 -2.45 -17.48
CA GLN A 127 -20.76 -1.44 -17.18
C GLN A 127 -21.18 -0.04 -17.66
N ALA A 128 -20.59 1.00 -17.08
CA ALA A 128 -20.78 2.38 -17.50
C ALA A 128 -19.47 3.18 -17.47
N ALA A 129 -19.31 4.10 -18.41
CA ALA A 129 -18.23 5.09 -18.40
C ALA A 129 -18.83 6.49 -18.29
N SER A 130 -18.18 7.37 -17.53
CA SER A 130 -18.58 8.77 -17.50
C SER A 130 -18.21 9.47 -18.81
N ASP A 131 -18.91 10.56 -19.09
CA ASP A 131 -18.49 11.55 -20.07
C ASP A 131 -17.15 12.17 -19.66
N GLN A 132 -16.48 12.80 -20.62
CA GLN A 132 -15.24 13.53 -20.38
C GLN A 132 -15.47 14.74 -19.47
N VAL A 133 -14.57 14.95 -18.51
CA VAL A 133 -14.47 16.21 -17.76
C VAL A 133 -13.07 16.81 -17.91
N GLN A 134 -13.01 18.14 -18.06
CA GLN A 134 -11.75 18.88 -18.11
C GLN A 134 -11.20 19.01 -16.69
N LEU A 135 -10.08 18.33 -16.44
CA LEU A 135 -9.36 18.35 -15.18
C LEU A 135 -7.89 18.10 -15.50
N THR A 136 -7.02 19.04 -15.13
CA THR A 136 -5.58 18.82 -15.26
C THR A 136 -5.15 17.87 -14.14
N VAL A 137 -4.72 16.68 -14.53
CA VAL A 137 -4.25 15.62 -13.64
C VAL A 137 -2.75 15.48 -13.83
N PRO A 138 -1.92 15.89 -12.86
CA PRO A 138 -0.48 15.60 -12.91
C PRO A 138 -0.21 14.08 -12.92
N SER A 139 0.87 13.65 -13.56
CA SER A 139 1.32 12.25 -13.41
C SER A 139 1.66 11.98 -11.96
N ARG A 140 1.32 10.79 -11.46
CA ARG A 140 1.57 10.41 -10.05
C ARG A 140 0.90 11.38 -9.07
N SER A 141 -0.31 11.85 -9.36
CA SER A 141 -1.16 12.55 -8.38
C SER A 141 -2.22 11.62 -7.82
N ASP A 142 -2.84 12.03 -6.71
CA ASP A 142 -3.98 11.36 -6.13
C ASP A 142 -5.27 12.04 -6.58
N LEU A 143 -6.21 11.24 -7.09
CA LEU A 143 -7.57 11.65 -7.36
C LEU A 143 -8.50 11.05 -6.31
N VAL A 144 -9.63 11.69 -6.07
CA VAL A 144 -10.74 11.09 -5.32
C VAL A 144 -11.95 11.04 -6.24
N VAL A 145 -12.53 9.85 -6.38
CA VAL A 145 -13.81 9.64 -7.06
C VAL A 145 -14.88 9.55 -5.98
N SER A 146 -15.90 10.40 -6.05
CA SER A 146 -17.05 10.34 -5.14
C SER A 146 -18.26 9.73 -5.87
N LEU A 147 -18.93 8.76 -5.27
CA LEU A 147 -20.16 8.15 -5.81
C LEU A 147 -21.26 8.22 -4.75
N TYR A 148 -22.40 8.84 -5.09
CA TYR A 148 -23.59 8.86 -4.26
C TYR A 148 -24.61 7.84 -4.76
N PHE A 149 -25.08 7.00 -3.83
CA PHE A 149 -26.10 5.98 -4.04
C PHE A 149 -27.38 6.40 -3.32
N PRO A 150 -28.44 6.83 -4.03
CA PRO A 150 -29.66 7.39 -3.42
C PRO A 150 -30.60 6.34 -2.81
N GLY A 151 -30.26 5.05 -2.87
CA GLY A 151 -31.11 3.97 -2.40
C GLY A 151 -30.31 2.89 -1.71
N ARG A 152 -31.01 1.81 -1.32
CA ARG A 152 -30.39 0.67 -0.67
C ARG A 152 -29.45 -0.05 -1.62
N LEU A 153 -28.23 -0.32 -1.15
CA LEU A 153 -27.29 -1.23 -1.81
C LEU A 153 -27.49 -2.62 -1.21
N THR A 154 -28.12 -3.52 -1.97
CA THR A 154 -28.27 -4.92 -1.55
C THR A 154 -27.00 -5.73 -1.82
N HIS A 155 -26.26 -5.36 -2.86
CA HIS A 155 -24.97 -5.95 -3.20
C HIS A 155 -24.05 -4.89 -3.81
N ILE A 156 -22.76 -5.01 -3.53
CA ILE A 156 -21.69 -4.21 -4.14
C ILE A 156 -20.82 -5.14 -4.97
N SER A 157 -20.67 -4.86 -6.28
CA SER A 157 -19.53 -5.41 -7.04
C SER A 157 -18.28 -4.79 -6.47
N GLN A 158 -17.34 -5.62 -6.00
CA GLN A 158 -16.23 -5.13 -5.19
C GLN A 158 -14.86 -5.55 -5.69
N HIS A 159 -13.84 -4.86 -5.20
CA HIS A 159 -12.51 -5.40 -5.06
C HIS A 159 -12.07 -5.25 -3.60
N TRP A 160 -11.96 -6.37 -2.87
CA TRP A 160 -11.83 -6.34 -1.41
C TRP A 160 -10.45 -5.91 -0.91
N MET A 161 -9.37 -6.13 -1.69
CA MET A 161 -8.00 -5.83 -1.28
C MET A 161 -7.50 -4.49 -1.86
N GLY A 162 -8.26 -3.40 -1.66
CA GLY A 162 -7.92 -2.10 -2.26
C GLY A 162 -6.62 -1.47 -1.74
N LEU A 163 -6.17 -1.86 -0.53
CA LEU A 163 -4.98 -1.33 0.17
C LEU A 163 -4.92 0.20 0.23
N GLN A 164 -6.08 0.84 0.19
CA GLN A 164 -6.32 2.27 0.32
C GLN A 164 -7.53 2.45 1.22
N THR A 165 -7.50 3.48 2.07
CA THR A 165 -8.66 3.86 2.86
C THR A 165 -9.72 4.45 1.94
N VAL A 166 -10.87 3.79 1.90
CA VAL A 166 -12.10 4.25 1.25
C VAL A 166 -13.00 4.81 2.32
N TYR A 167 -13.60 5.96 2.02
CA TYR A 167 -14.34 6.76 3.00
C TYR A 167 -15.83 6.75 2.68
N TRP A 168 -16.65 6.53 3.69
CA TRP A 168 -18.10 6.43 3.58
C TRP A 168 -18.78 7.40 4.52
N THR A 169 -19.90 7.95 4.07
CA THR A 169 -20.88 8.56 4.99
C THR A 169 -21.53 7.46 5.84
N PRO A 170 -22.11 7.81 7.01
CA PRO A 170 -23.04 6.93 7.71
C PRO A 170 -24.21 6.46 6.82
N ASP A 171 -24.87 5.38 7.24
CA ASP A 171 -26.14 4.94 6.63
C ASP A 171 -27.18 6.05 6.77
N GLY A 172 -27.90 6.37 5.68
CA GLY A 172 -28.76 7.55 5.61
C GLY A 172 -28.01 8.89 5.56
N GLY A 173 -26.72 8.88 5.24
CA GLY A 173 -25.86 10.06 5.23
C GLY A 173 -26.13 11.04 4.08
N GLY A 174 -26.77 10.61 2.99
CA GLY A 174 -27.15 11.50 1.88
C GLY A 174 -26.04 11.78 0.86
N ASP A 175 -26.31 12.75 -0.03
CA ASP A 175 -25.41 13.16 -1.12
C ASP A 175 -24.38 14.19 -0.64
N HIS A 176 -23.15 13.72 -0.45
CA HIS A 176 -21.97 14.52 -0.10
C HIS A 176 -20.92 14.50 -1.22
N ALA A 177 -21.30 14.11 -2.44
CA ALA A 177 -20.33 13.88 -3.52
C ALA A 177 -19.66 15.19 -4.01
N ALA A 178 -20.32 16.35 -3.86
CA ALA A 178 -19.77 17.65 -4.27
C ALA A 178 -19.05 18.42 -3.16
N ASP A 179 -19.10 17.93 -1.93
CA ASP A 179 -18.44 18.59 -0.80
C ASP A 179 -16.92 18.55 -1.00
N ALA A 180 -16.23 19.60 -0.56
CA ALA A 180 -14.78 19.67 -0.65
C ALA A 180 -14.11 19.10 0.59
N ASP A 181 -14.64 19.42 1.77
CA ASP A 181 -14.20 18.87 3.05
C ASP A 181 -14.63 17.40 3.22
N GLY A 182 -14.04 16.76 4.24
CA GLY A 182 -14.20 15.35 4.53
C GLY A 182 -15.15 15.02 5.68
N ASP A 183 -15.81 16.03 6.26
CA ASP A 183 -16.39 15.92 7.61
C ASP A 183 -17.56 14.93 7.68
N ALA A 184 -18.31 14.79 6.59
CA ALA A 184 -19.42 13.83 6.48
C ALA A 184 -18.97 12.36 6.40
N PHE A 185 -17.68 12.10 6.14
CA PHE A 185 -17.16 10.75 5.88
C PHE A 185 -16.55 10.13 7.12
N THR A 186 -17.41 9.71 8.05
CA THR A 186 -17.01 9.21 9.37
C THR A 186 -16.83 7.69 9.44
N LYS A 187 -16.98 6.97 8.32
CA LYS A 187 -16.75 5.53 8.22
C LYS A 187 -15.67 5.24 7.19
N THR A 188 -14.92 4.17 7.39
CA THR A 188 -13.86 3.76 6.47
C THR A 188 -13.82 2.24 6.29
N ASP A 189 -13.42 1.81 5.09
CA ASP A 189 -12.97 0.44 4.82
C ASP A 189 -11.80 0.45 3.82
N SER A 190 -11.46 -0.70 3.26
CA SER A 190 -10.41 -0.85 2.24
C SER A 190 -10.88 -1.46 0.93
N THR A 191 -12.20 -1.52 0.72
CA THR A 191 -12.81 -2.17 -0.43
C THR A 191 -13.06 -1.14 -1.52
N PHE A 192 -12.74 -1.43 -2.79
CA PHE A 192 -13.12 -0.57 -3.91
C PHE A 192 -14.49 -0.98 -4.48
N PRO A 193 -15.57 -0.21 -4.23
CA PRO A 193 -16.90 -0.54 -4.72
C PRO A 193 -17.11 0.00 -6.15
N PHE A 194 -17.54 -0.86 -7.06
CA PHE A 194 -17.99 -0.58 -8.44
C PHE A 194 -16.98 0.10 -9.39
N LEU A 195 -15.96 0.80 -8.89
CA LEU A 195 -14.97 1.53 -9.69
C LEU A 195 -13.96 0.54 -10.29
N THR A 196 -13.86 0.51 -11.62
CA THR A 196 -12.92 -0.36 -12.35
C THR A 196 -11.76 0.39 -12.98
N GLY A 197 -11.90 1.69 -13.20
CA GLY A 197 -10.77 2.46 -13.73
C GLY A 197 -10.98 3.95 -13.85
N VAL A 198 -9.85 4.63 -14.02
CA VAL A 198 -9.75 6.05 -14.35
C VAL A 198 -8.90 6.18 -15.61
N ASP A 199 -9.41 6.90 -16.59
CA ASP A 199 -8.73 7.13 -17.85
C ASP A 199 -8.43 8.62 -18.03
N VAL A 200 -7.30 8.93 -18.67
CA VAL A 200 -6.87 10.29 -19.00
C VAL A 200 -6.66 10.49 -20.50
N GLN A 201 -6.75 11.74 -20.93
CA GLN A 201 -6.46 12.18 -22.30
C GLN A 201 -5.68 13.51 -22.27
N GLY A 202 -4.93 13.82 -23.33
CA GLY A 202 -4.23 15.11 -23.50
C GLY A 202 -2.89 15.18 -22.77
N GLY A 203 -2.32 14.03 -22.41
CA GLY A 203 -0.99 13.89 -21.80
C GLY A 203 0.07 13.37 -22.77
N ASN A 204 1.23 13.00 -22.23
CA ASN A 204 2.35 12.38 -22.97
C ASN A 204 2.39 10.85 -22.84
N ALA A 205 1.32 10.23 -22.33
CA ALA A 205 1.25 8.79 -22.19
C ALA A 205 1.16 8.10 -23.56
N ALA A 206 1.99 7.08 -23.77
CA ALA A 206 2.05 6.33 -25.04
C ALA A 206 1.15 5.09 -25.06
N GLY A 207 0.23 4.96 -24.10
CA GLY A 207 -0.61 3.80 -23.84
C GLY A 207 -0.51 3.35 -22.38
N ALA A 208 -0.98 2.14 -22.11
CA ALA A 208 -1.01 1.54 -20.78
C ALA A 208 -0.33 0.16 -20.75
N VAL A 209 0.29 -0.13 -19.62
CA VAL A 209 0.83 -1.43 -19.22
C VAL A 209 -0.15 -2.03 -18.21
N VAL A 210 -0.62 -3.25 -18.49
CA VAL A 210 -1.52 -3.98 -17.61
C VAL A 210 -0.71 -5.02 -16.83
N ALA A 211 -0.75 -4.94 -15.50
CA ALA A 211 -0.20 -5.95 -14.61
C ALA A 211 -1.31 -6.98 -14.32
N LEU A 212 -1.30 -8.09 -15.03
CA LEU A 212 -2.23 -9.20 -14.80
C LEU A 212 -1.59 -10.17 -13.81
N GLY A 213 -2.21 -10.32 -12.64
CA GLY A 213 -1.62 -11.15 -11.59
C GLY A 213 -2.52 -11.58 -10.45
N ASP A 214 -1.89 -12.19 -9.47
CA ASP A 214 -2.50 -12.71 -8.25
C ASP A 214 -2.35 -11.74 -7.05
N SER A 215 -2.37 -12.26 -5.82
CA SER A 215 -2.22 -11.49 -4.56
C SER A 215 -0.94 -10.67 -4.50
N ILE A 216 0.14 -11.13 -5.13
CA ILE A 216 1.41 -10.42 -5.12
C ILE A 216 1.32 -9.17 -6.02
N THR A 217 0.62 -9.27 -7.14
CA THR A 217 0.37 -8.12 -8.02
C THR A 217 -0.67 -7.17 -7.43
N ASP A 218 -1.71 -7.73 -6.82
CA ASP A 218 -2.77 -7.00 -6.14
C ASP A 218 -2.18 -6.13 -5.00
N GLY A 219 -1.24 -6.69 -4.24
CA GLY A 219 -0.38 -5.94 -3.32
C GLY A 219 -0.25 -6.50 -1.92
N ALA A 220 -0.63 -7.77 -1.69
CA ALA A 220 -0.60 -8.39 -0.36
C ALA A 220 0.76 -8.17 0.34
N ALA A 221 0.70 -7.86 1.63
CA ALA A 221 1.82 -7.46 2.48
C ALA A 221 2.53 -6.13 2.13
N SER A 222 2.03 -5.36 1.16
CA SER A 222 2.44 -3.96 0.98
C SER A 222 1.73 -3.04 1.98
N THR A 223 2.42 -1.98 2.40
CA THR A 223 1.89 -1.00 3.37
C THR A 223 0.66 -0.28 2.80
N SER A 224 -0.46 -0.41 3.52
CA SER A 224 -1.73 0.25 3.16
C SER A 224 -1.56 1.78 3.07
N ASN A 225 -2.26 2.41 2.13
CA ASN A 225 -2.17 3.85 1.82
C ASN A 225 -0.82 4.36 1.30
N ALA A 226 0.24 3.54 1.27
CA ALA A 226 1.57 4.01 0.87
C ALA A 226 1.79 4.01 -0.65
N ASN A 227 0.94 3.33 -1.43
CA ASN A 227 1.13 3.13 -2.88
C ASN A 227 2.50 2.52 -3.21
N ARG A 228 2.86 1.45 -2.48
CA ARG A 228 4.15 0.74 -2.55
C ARG A 228 4.02 -0.67 -3.16
N ARG A 229 2.99 -0.91 -3.97
CA ARG A 229 2.85 -2.14 -4.77
C ARG A 229 3.82 -2.09 -5.95
N TRP A 230 4.21 -3.24 -6.50
CA TRP A 230 5.16 -3.24 -7.62
C TRP A 230 4.64 -2.47 -8.87
N PRO A 231 3.34 -2.46 -9.21
CA PRO A 231 2.84 -1.62 -10.31
C PRO A 231 2.95 -0.12 -9.98
N ASP A 232 2.80 0.28 -8.71
CA ASP A 232 2.96 1.67 -8.29
C ASP A 232 4.43 2.13 -8.42
N TYR A 233 5.38 1.28 -8.05
CA TYR A 233 6.80 1.58 -8.26
C TYR A 233 7.16 1.61 -9.75
N LEU A 234 6.59 0.71 -10.56
CA LEU A 234 6.78 0.73 -12.02
C LEU A 234 6.26 2.04 -12.64
N ALA A 235 5.09 2.51 -12.20
CA ALA A 235 4.56 3.80 -12.63
C ALA A 235 5.50 4.96 -12.27
N GLY A 236 6.13 4.93 -11.09
CA GLY A 236 7.15 5.91 -10.70
C GLY A 236 8.39 5.87 -11.59
N ARG A 237 8.83 4.69 -12.03
CA ARG A 237 9.94 4.56 -12.99
C ARG A 237 9.58 5.12 -14.36
N LEU A 238 8.36 4.85 -14.83
CA LEU A 238 7.87 5.30 -16.14
C LEU A 238 7.56 6.81 -16.19
N SER A 239 7.23 7.44 -15.06
CA SER A 239 7.01 8.90 -15.02
C SER A 239 8.30 9.70 -15.20
N ALA A 240 9.46 9.09 -14.96
CA ALA A 240 10.77 9.71 -15.20
C ALA A 240 11.23 9.68 -16.67
N CYS A 241 10.51 8.96 -17.54
CA CYS A 241 10.77 8.91 -18.97
C CYS A 241 10.17 10.11 -19.72
N SER A 242 10.63 10.38 -20.95
CA SER A 242 10.08 11.47 -21.78
C SER A 242 8.63 11.22 -22.24
N SER A 243 8.28 9.97 -22.52
CA SER A 243 6.91 9.48 -22.64
C SER A 243 6.63 8.53 -21.49
N THR A 244 5.48 8.70 -20.83
CA THR A 244 5.04 7.82 -19.74
C THR A 244 4.06 6.76 -20.25
N ALA A 245 3.57 5.92 -19.35
CA ALA A 245 2.49 4.98 -19.61
C ALA A 245 1.51 4.98 -18.45
N GLY A 246 0.26 4.67 -18.75
CA GLY A 246 -0.65 4.11 -17.76
C GLY A 246 -0.08 2.82 -17.18
N VAL A 247 -0.25 2.58 -15.89
CA VAL A 247 0.01 1.30 -15.26
C VAL A 247 -1.26 0.86 -14.54
N LEU A 248 -1.82 -0.27 -14.96
CA LEU A 248 -3.12 -0.79 -14.55
C LEU A 248 -2.89 -2.04 -13.71
N ASN A 249 -3.29 -2.01 -12.44
CA ASN A 249 -3.15 -3.15 -11.56
C ASN A 249 -4.41 -4.02 -11.64
N GLU A 250 -4.31 -5.16 -12.31
CA GLU A 250 -5.39 -6.13 -12.47
C GLU A 250 -5.06 -7.40 -11.66
N GLY A 251 -4.43 -7.21 -10.51
CA GLY A 251 -4.21 -8.24 -9.50
C GLY A 251 -5.51 -8.68 -8.84
N ILE A 252 -5.65 -9.98 -8.57
CA ILE A 252 -6.70 -10.52 -7.69
C ILE A 252 -6.06 -11.51 -6.73
N SER A 253 -6.20 -11.30 -5.42
CA SER A 253 -5.71 -12.25 -4.43
C SER A 253 -6.20 -13.68 -4.63
N GLY A 254 -5.28 -14.65 -4.63
CA GLY A 254 -5.58 -16.06 -4.88
C GLY A 254 -5.91 -16.42 -6.34
N ASN A 255 -5.76 -15.49 -7.30
CA ASN A 255 -6.05 -15.79 -8.70
C ASN A 255 -5.12 -16.87 -9.27
N ARG A 256 -5.64 -17.56 -10.28
CA ARG A 256 -4.96 -18.65 -10.98
C ARG A 256 -5.15 -18.48 -12.48
N ILE A 257 -4.19 -18.96 -13.27
CA ILE A 257 -4.31 -19.00 -14.73
C ILE A 257 -5.38 -20.00 -15.15
N THR A 258 -5.33 -21.20 -14.57
CA THR A 258 -5.98 -22.39 -15.14
C THR A 258 -7.43 -22.58 -14.71
N ALA A 259 -7.83 -22.08 -13.53
CA ALA A 259 -9.16 -22.30 -12.98
C ALA A 259 -9.59 -21.23 -11.99
N GLY A 260 -10.84 -20.77 -12.09
CA GLY A 260 -11.45 -19.85 -11.12
C GLY A 260 -12.14 -20.57 -9.96
N VAL A 261 -12.63 -19.79 -9.01
CA VAL A 261 -13.64 -20.17 -8.03
C VAL A 261 -14.74 -19.10 -8.00
N ASP A 262 -15.86 -19.36 -7.32
CA ASP A 262 -16.92 -18.36 -7.20
C ASP A 262 -16.38 -17.06 -6.60
N GLY A 263 -16.60 -15.95 -7.32
CA GLY A 263 -16.07 -14.65 -6.91
C GLY A 263 -14.59 -14.43 -7.20
N ASN A 264 -13.89 -15.34 -7.90
CA ASN A 264 -12.50 -15.19 -8.33
C ASN A 264 -12.27 -15.94 -9.66
N PRO A 265 -12.70 -15.36 -10.81
CA PRO A 265 -12.59 -16.00 -12.12
C PRO A 265 -11.13 -16.19 -12.54
N SER A 266 -10.82 -17.24 -13.32
CA SER A 266 -9.43 -17.47 -13.76
C SER A 266 -8.88 -16.30 -14.58
N ALA A 267 -7.56 -16.16 -14.63
CA ALA A 267 -6.91 -15.15 -15.46
C ALA A 267 -7.30 -15.29 -16.94
N LEU A 268 -7.53 -16.52 -17.42
CA LEU A 268 -8.03 -16.80 -18.78
C LEU A 268 -9.46 -16.29 -19.02
N ASP A 269 -10.36 -16.49 -18.05
CA ASP A 269 -11.76 -16.08 -18.15
C ASP A 269 -11.90 -14.56 -18.11
N ARG A 270 -11.13 -13.90 -17.25
CA ARG A 270 -11.19 -12.44 -17.08
C ARG A 270 -10.33 -11.66 -18.07
N LEU A 271 -9.51 -12.33 -18.90
CA LEU A 271 -8.54 -11.70 -19.80
C LEU A 271 -9.16 -10.62 -20.70
N GLU A 272 -10.34 -10.86 -21.27
CA GLU A 272 -11.00 -9.89 -22.15
C GLU A 272 -11.35 -8.61 -21.40
N ARG A 273 -11.94 -8.76 -20.20
CA ARG A 273 -12.43 -7.66 -19.36
C ARG A 273 -11.27 -6.87 -18.75
N ASP A 274 -10.35 -7.57 -18.11
CA ASP A 274 -9.32 -6.96 -17.27
C ASP A 274 -8.10 -6.51 -18.07
N VAL A 275 -7.89 -7.05 -19.28
CA VAL A 275 -6.69 -6.73 -20.07
C VAL A 275 -7.02 -6.22 -21.46
N LEU A 276 -7.71 -7.02 -22.28
CA LEU A 276 -7.84 -6.74 -23.72
C LEU A 276 -8.77 -5.56 -24.02
N SER A 277 -9.67 -5.23 -23.09
CA SER A 277 -10.60 -4.10 -23.19
C SER A 277 -10.09 -2.83 -22.50
N GLN A 278 -8.93 -2.86 -21.86
CA GLN A 278 -8.41 -1.72 -21.11
C GLN A 278 -8.01 -0.56 -22.05
N PRO A 279 -8.45 0.68 -21.77
CA PRO A 279 -8.17 1.83 -22.63
C PRO A 279 -6.67 2.08 -22.82
N GLY A 280 -6.24 2.03 -24.08
CA GLY A 280 -4.84 2.28 -24.44
C GLY A 280 -3.88 1.16 -24.07
N ALA A 281 -4.35 -0.03 -23.68
CA ALA A 281 -3.47 -1.17 -23.37
C ALA A 281 -2.55 -1.50 -24.55
N ARG A 282 -1.25 -1.61 -24.27
CA ARG A 282 -0.19 -1.94 -25.24
C ARG A 282 0.65 -3.12 -24.80
N THR A 283 0.74 -3.35 -23.51
CA THR A 283 1.60 -4.40 -22.95
C THR A 283 0.96 -4.99 -21.72
N VAL A 284 1.10 -6.30 -21.57
CA VAL A 284 0.71 -7.06 -20.39
C VAL A 284 1.98 -7.55 -19.72
N VAL A 285 2.12 -7.32 -18.42
CA VAL A 285 3.06 -8.06 -17.57
C VAL A 285 2.25 -9.17 -16.91
N LEU A 286 2.49 -10.42 -17.32
CA LEU A 286 1.82 -11.59 -16.78
C LEU A 286 2.62 -12.14 -15.60
N PHE A 287 2.11 -11.97 -14.39
CA PHE A 287 2.73 -12.49 -13.17
C PHE A 287 1.73 -13.29 -12.36
N GLU A 288 1.71 -14.60 -12.64
CA GLU A 288 0.74 -15.56 -12.17
C GLU A 288 1.39 -16.95 -12.04
N GLY A 289 0.68 -17.88 -11.39
CA GLY A 289 1.02 -19.30 -11.41
C GLY A 289 1.43 -19.85 -10.05
N VAL A 290 1.72 -19.01 -9.05
CA VAL A 290 2.07 -19.52 -7.71
C VAL A 290 0.87 -20.22 -7.07
N ASN A 291 -0.34 -19.68 -7.23
CA ASN A 291 -1.57 -20.30 -6.74
C ASN A 291 -1.95 -21.56 -7.53
N ASP A 292 -1.70 -21.59 -8.84
CA ASP A 292 -1.88 -22.78 -9.66
C ASP A 292 -1.04 -23.96 -9.14
N LEU A 293 0.26 -23.72 -8.91
CA LEU A 293 1.22 -24.75 -8.48
C LEU A 293 1.06 -25.15 -7.00
N SER A 294 0.69 -24.18 -6.15
CA SER A 294 0.62 -24.37 -4.70
C SER A 294 -0.67 -25.10 -4.29
N TRP A 295 -1.71 -24.39 -3.90
CA TRP A 295 -2.97 -24.97 -3.44
C TRP A 295 -3.87 -25.39 -4.61
N GLY A 296 -3.69 -24.82 -5.80
CA GLY A 296 -4.43 -25.19 -7.00
C GLY A 296 -4.08 -26.58 -7.55
N GLY A 297 -2.87 -27.07 -7.28
CA GLY A 297 -2.40 -28.40 -7.66
C GLY A 297 -2.23 -28.64 -9.16
N ALA A 298 -2.15 -27.58 -9.98
CA ALA A 298 -1.83 -27.70 -11.40
C ALA A 298 -0.37 -28.09 -11.60
N SER A 299 -0.08 -28.86 -12.65
CA SER A 299 1.30 -29.15 -13.05
C SER A 299 1.93 -27.97 -13.76
N GLY A 300 3.26 -27.95 -13.86
CA GLY A 300 3.98 -26.93 -14.62
C GLY A 300 3.54 -26.88 -16.10
N ASP A 301 3.16 -28.01 -16.71
CA ASP A 301 2.65 -28.03 -18.09
C ASP A 301 1.30 -27.33 -18.23
N GLN A 302 0.38 -27.54 -17.29
CA GLN A 302 -0.94 -26.90 -17.31
C GLN A 302 -0.81 -25.38 -17.17
N VAL A 303 0.07 -24.92 -16.29
CA VAL A 303 0.39 -23.50 -16.13
C VAL A 303 0.99 -22.93 -17.42
N ILE A 304 1.98 -23.61 -18.00
CA ILE A 304 2.62 -23.20 -19.26
C ILE A 304 1.60 -23.11 -20.40
N ASP A 305 0.69 -24.07 -20.54
CA ASP A 305 -0.31 -24.05 -21.61
C ASP A 305 -1.32 -22.91 -21.43
N GLY A 306 -1.72 -22.61 -20.19
CA GLY A 306 -2.52 -21.42 -19.88
C GLY A 306 -1.79 -20.11 -20.20
N MET A 307 -0.49 -20.00 -19.87
CA MET A 307 0.34 -18.85 -20.25
C MET A 307 0.41 -18.67 -21.76
N LYS A 308 0.61 -19.75 -22.53
CA LYS A 308 0.61 -19.70 -24.01
C LYS A 308 -0.71 -19.19 -24.57
N GLU A 309 -1.83 -19.59 -23.98
CA GLU A 309 -3.15 -19.15 -24.43
C GLU A 309 -3.38 -17.65 -24.14
N ILE A 310 -2.97 -17.16 -22.97
CA ILE A 310 -3.00 -15.72 -22.66
C ILE A 310 -2.16 -14.94 -23.68
N VAL A 311 -0.93 -15.41 -23.96
CA VAL A 311 -0.04 -14.75 -24.92
C VAL A 311 -0.65 -14.72 -26.31
N ARG A 312 -1.19 -15.85 -26.79
CA ARG A 312 -1.85 -15.95 -28.10
C ARG A 312 -2.99 -14.92 -28.21
N ARG A 313 -3.89 -14.86 -27.23
CA ARG A 313 -5.03 -13.93 -27.23
C ARG A 313 -4.60 -12.46 -27.15
N ALA A 314 -3.55 -12.15 -26.39
CA ALA A 314 -3.00 -10.80 -26.32
C ALA A 314 -2.35 -10.37 -27.64
N HIS A 315 -1.56 -11.26 -28.26
CA HIS A 315 -0.94 -11.02 -29.58
C HIS A 315 -1.98 -10.82 -30.68
N GLU A 316 -3.12 -11.53 -30.65
CA GLU A 316 -4.24 -11.33 -31.58
C GLU A 316 -4.88 -9.93 -31.48
N ARG A 317 -4.73 -9.27 -30.33
CA ARG A 317 -5.12 -7.87 -30.11
C ARG A 317 -3.97 -6.88 -30.30
N GLY A 318 -2.79 -7.35 -30.70
CA GLY A 318 -1.60 -6.54 -30.95
C GLY A 318 -0.92 -6.02 -29.68
N LEU A 319 -1.19 -6.63 -28.52
CA LEU A 319 -0.50 -6.31 -27.26
C LEU A 319 0.82 -7.08 -27.21
N ARG A 320 1.83 -6.51 -26.55
CA ARG A 320 3.05 -7.23 -26.13
C ARG A 320 2.80 -7.97 -24.82
N VAL A 321 3.46 -9.09 -24.58
CA VAL A 321 3.39 -9.80 -23.30
C VAL A 321 4.78 -10.02 -22.73
N ILE A 322 5.00 -9.50 -21.52
CA ILE A 322 6.19 -9.72 -20.71
C ILE A 322 5.83 -10.76 -19.64
N GLY A 323 6.47 -11.92 -19.67
CA GLY A 323 6.29 -12.94 -18.63
C GLY A 323 7.10 -12.62 -17.38
N ALA A 324 6.54 -12.79 -16.18
CA ALA A 324 7.30 -12.72 -14.94
C ALA A 324 7.51 -14.13 -14.37
N THR A 325 8.72 -14.40 -13.84
CA THR A 325 9.02 -15.69 -13.22
C THR A 325 8.26 -15.84 -11.89
N VAL A 326 7.75 -17.03 -11.62
CA VAL A 326 7.09 -17.42 -10.37
C VAL A 326 8.10 -17.41 -9.23
N VAL A 327 7.81 -16.65 -8.18
CA VAL A 327 8.68 -16.44 -7.01
C VAL A 327 8.87 -17.72 -6.17
N PRO A 328 9.97 -17.85 -5.41
CA PRO A 328 10.09 -18.92 -4.41
C PRO A 328 9.01 -18.81 -3.33
N TYR A 329 8.56 -19.93 -2.78
CA TYR A 329 7.55 -19.95 -1.70
C TYR A 329 7.77 -21.07 -0.67
N ARG A 330 9.00 -21.58 -0.54
CA ARG A 330 9.31 -22.58 0.49
C ARG A 330 9.17 -21.96 1.88
N GLY A 331 8.35 -22.59 2.71
CA GLY A 331 8.00 -22.10 4.06
C GLY A 331 6.55 -21.61 4.14
N TRP A 332 5.88 -21.40 3.01
CA TRP A 332 4.48 -21.02 2.97
C TRP A 332 3.55 -22.22 3.22
N GLY A 333 3.38 -22.56 4.50
CA GLY A 333 2.56 -23.68 4.96
C GLY A 333 2.93 -25.02 4.31
N ASP A 334 1.96 -25.93 4.23
CA ASP A 334 2.12 -27.25 3.60
C ASP A 334 1.95 -27.22 2.06
N TRP A 335 1.94 -26.03 1.46
CA TRP A 335 1.67 -25.85 0.03
C TRP A 335 2.89 -26.03 -0.87
N TRP A 336 4.09 -26.13 -0.27
CA TRP A 336 5.34 -26.36 -0.96
C TRP A 336 5.80 -27.83 -0.83
N THR A 337 6.28 -28.42 -1.94
CA THR A 337 6.95 -29.72 -1.95
C THR A 337 8.08 -29.70 -2.99
N GLU A 338 9.02 -30.65 -2.93
CA GLU A 338 10.07 -30.77 -3.95
C GLU A 338 9.51 -30.96 -5.37
N ALA A 339 8.40 -31.69 -5.51
CA ALA A 339 7.73 -31.89 -6.80
C ALA A 339 7.16 -30.57 -7.35
N LYS A 340 6.51 -29.76 -6.49
CA LYS A 340 5.98 -28.45 -6.87
C LYS A 340 7.09 -27.44 -7.17
N GLU A 341 8.21 -27.50 -6.45
CA GLU A 341 9.40 -26.71 -6.78
C GLU A 341 9.96 -27.09 -8.15
N ALA A 342 9.98 -28.37 -8.51
CA ALA A 342 10.38 -28.81 -9.85
C ALA A 342 9.44 -28.25 -10.94
N ASP A 343 8.13 -28.24 -10.69
CA ASP A 343 7.16 -27.59 -11.59
C ASP A 343 7.36 -26.07 -11.68
N ARG A 344 7.64 -25.40 -10.55
CA ARG A 344 7.97 -23.96 -10.54
C ARG A 344 9.20 -23.66 -11.38
N GLN A 345 10.27 -24.44 -11.22
CA GLN A 345 11.50 -24.29 -12.02
C GLN A 345 11.23 -24.53 -13.51
N LYS A 346 10.37 -25.50 -13.84
CA LYS A 346 9.93 -25.76 -15.21
C LYS A 346 9.20 -24.56 -15.81
N VAL A 347 8.23 -23.98 -15.10
CA VAL A 347 7.52 -22.75 -15.51
C VAL A 347 8.51 -21.60 -15.68
N ASN A 348 9.41 -21.39 -14.73
CA ASN A 348 10.40 -20.30 -14.79
C ASN A 348 11.41 -20.46 -15.92
N THR A 349 11.80 -21.69 -16.25
CA THR A 349 12.62 -21.97 -17.43
C THR A 349 11.86 -21.64 -18.71
N PHE A 350 10.56 -21.98 -18.78
CA PHE A 350 9.72 -21.58 -19.91
C PHE A 350 9.57 -20.06 -20.03
N VAL A 351 9.40 -19.32 -18.94
CA VAL A 351 9.32 -17.85 -18.97
C VAL A 351 10.62 -17.23 -19.50
N ARG A 352 11.78 -17.73 -19.09
CA ARG A 352 13.08 -17.21 -19.52
C ARG A 352 13.44 -17.60 -20.96
N ASP A 353 13.22 -18.86 -21.33
CA ASP A 353 13.83 -19.47 -22.52
C ASP A 353 12.79 -19.98 -23.55
N GLY A 354 11.50 -20.00 -23.21
CA GLY A 354 10.45 -20.62 -24.02
C GLY A 354 10.10 -19.90 -25.32
N GLY A 355 10.55 -18.65 -25.50
CA GLY A 355 10.42 -17.89 -26.75
C GLY A 355 9.00 -17.45 -27.13
N VAL A 356 8.03 -17.62 -26.22
CA VAL A 356 6.61 -17.23 -26.44
C VAL A 356 6.36 -15.76 -26.06
N PHE A 357 7.03 -15.26 -25.02
CA PHE A 357 6.91 -13.89 -24.56
C PHE A 357 7.75 -12.90 -25.38
N ASP A 358 7.35 -11.63 -25.43
CA ASP A 358 8.10 -10.54 -26.04
C ASP A 358 9.32 -10.08 -25.20
N GLY A 359 9.40 -10.58 -23.97
CA GLY A 359 10.44 -10.32 -22.97
C GLY A 359 10.02 -10.94 -21.63
N TYR A 360 10.89 -10.84 -20.63
CA TYR A 360 10.55 -11.31 -19.29
C TYR A 360 11.09 -10.40 -18.19
N ALA A 361 10.48 -10.49 -17.01
CA ALA A 361 10.98 -9.90 -15.77
C ALA A 361 11.31 -11.03 -14.78
N ASP A 362 12.57 -11.09 -14.32
CA ASP A 362 13.03 -12.20 -13.47
C ASP A 362 12.76 -11.92 -11.98
N PHE A 363 11.49 -12.02 -11.59
CA PHE A 363 11.03 -11.79 -10.22
C PHE A 363 11.59 -12.84 -9.24
N ASP A 364 11.68 -14.11 -9.63
CA ASP A 364 12.38 -15.16 -8.87
C ASP A 364 13.80 -14.74 -8.50
N LYS A 365 14.61 -14.32 -9.47
CA LYS A 365 15.99 -13.89 -9.20
C LYS A 365 16.05 -12.62 -8.36
N ALA A 366 15.06 -11.73 -8.47
CA ALA A 366 15.05 -10.46 -7.77
C ALA A 366 14.92 -10.61 -6.25
N VAL A 367 14.25 -11.67 -5.78
CA VAL A 367 13.88 -11.82 -4.36
C VAL A 367 14.32 -13.11 -3.68
N ARG A 368 14.76 -14.12 -4.43
CA ARG A 368 15.19 -15.38 -3.83
C ARG A 368 16.43 -15.22 -2.95
N ASP A 369 16.50 -16.03 -1.91
CA ASP A 369 17.69 -16.15 -1.07
C ASP A 369 18.86 -16.69 -1.93
N PRO A 370 20.02 -16.02 -1.96
CA PRO A 370 21.17 -16.51 -2.72
C PRO A 370 21.72 -17.85 -2.19
N ASP A 371 21.55 -18.15 -0.90
CA ASP A 371 22.05 -19.37 -0.26
C ASP A 371 21.02 -20.52 -0.32
N ASP A 372 19.72 -20.20 -0.35
CA ASP A 372 18.63 -21.16 -0.61
C ASP A 372 17.61 -20.60 -1.62
N PRO A 373 17.85 -20.75 -2.94
CA PRO A 373 17.00 -20.18 -3.99
C PRO A 373 15.54 -20.66 -4.02
N THR A 374 15.17 -21.62 -3.16
CA THR A 374 13.78 -22.07 -2.97
C THR A 374 12.98 -21.19 -2.01
N ARG A 375 13.65 -20.25 -1.31
CA ARG A 375 13.08 -19.33 -0.32
C ARG A 375 13.21 -17.87 -0.76
N TYR A 376 12.37 -17.01 -0.19
CA TYR A 376 12.60 -15.57 -0.20
C TYR A 376 13.84 -15.22 0.62
N ALA A 377 14.63 -14.24 0.15
CA ALA A 377 15.61 -13.60 1.01
C ALA A 377 14.88 -12.82 2.12
N ALA A 378 15.35 -12.94 3.36
CA ALA A 378 14.71 -12.35 4.54
C ALA A 378 14.43 -10.83 4.44
N ALA A 379 15.23 -10.09 3.65
CA ALA A 379 15.02 -8.67 3.41
C ALA A 379 13.73 -8.35 2.63
N PHE A 380 13.27 -9.27 1.79
CA PHE A 380 12.10 -9.10 0.91
C PHE A 380 10.87 -9.85 1.41
N ASP A 381 11.05 -10.84 2.30
CA ASP A 381 9.97 -11.61 2.89
C ASP A 381 9.10 -10.76 3.84
N SER A 382 7.78 -10.88 3.74
CA SER A 382 6.85 -10.31 4.72
C SER A 382 6.86 -11.06 6.06
N GLY A 383 7.36 -12.30 6.05
CA GLY A 383 7.37 -13.25 7.16
C GLY A 383 6.44 -14.45 6.93
N ASP A 384 5.60 -14.41 5.90
CA ASP A 384 4.72 -15.53 5.52
C ASP A 384 5.34 -16.49 4.51
N HIS A 385 6.54 -16.15 4.00
CA HIS A 385 7.30 -16.93 3.03
C HIS A 385 6.68 -17.03 1.63
N LEU A 386 5.72 -16.16 1.27
CA LEU A 386 5.16 -16.02 -0.08
C LEU A 386 5.09 -14.57 -0.55
N HIS A 387 4.49 -13.70 0.25
CA HIS A 387 4.23 -12.33 -0.15
C HIS A 387 5.44 -11.46 0.18
N PRO A 388 5.89 -10.64 -0.77
CA PRO A 388 6.96 -9.69 -0.50
C PRO A 388 6.44 -8.53 0.36
N ASN A 389 7.31 -8.00 1.19
CA ASN A 389 7.10 -6.68 1.80
C ASN A 389 7.33 -5.54 0.77
N ASP A 390 7.19 -4.28 1.19
CA ASP A 390 7.41 -3.10 0.32
C ASP A 390 8.76 -3.09 -0.42
N VAL A 391 9.83 -3.60 0.20
CA VAL A 391 11.16 -3.70 -0.43
C VAL A 391 11.13 -4.75 -1.54
N GLY A 392 10.50 -5.91 -1.31
CA GLY A 392 10.35 -6.94 -2.34
C GLY A 392 9.46 -6.49 -3.50
N MET A 393 8.37 -5.77 -3.20
CA MET A 393 7.52 -5.13 -4.22
C MET A 393 8.33 -4.18 -5.10
N LYS A 394 9.24 -3.41 -4.50
CA LYS A 394 10.15 -2.53 -5.23
C LYS A 394 11.15 -3.32 -6.09
N ALA A 395 11.69 -4.42 -5.57
CA ALA A 395 12.61 -5.29 -6.30
C ALA A 395 11.97 -5.86 -7.58
N PHE A 396 10.70 -6.24 -7.55
CA PHE A 396 9.94 -6.63 -8.75
C PHE A 396 9.81 -5.50 -9.75
N ALA A 397 9.35 -4.34 -9.29
CA ALA A 397 9.23 -3.18 -10.15
C ALA A 397 10.56 -2.86 -10.82
N ASP A 398 11.68 -3.04 -10.14
CA ASP A 398 13.04 -2.81 -10.62
C ASP A 398 13.57 -3.87 -11.59
N ALA A 399 13.11 -5.11 -11.49
CA ALA A 399 13.44 -6.21 -12.39
C ALA A 399 12.78 -6.08 -13.77
N VAL A 400 11.75 -5.23 -13.91
CA VAL A 400 11.12 -4.95 -15.21
C VAL A 400 12.05 -4.09 -16.08
N ASP A 401 12.45 -4.60 -17.25
CA ASP A 401 13.14 -3.78 -18.25
C ASP A 401 12.14 -2.88 -18.98
N LEU A 402 12.22 -1.57 -18.73
CA LEU A 402 11.30 -0.58 -19.33
C LEU A 402 11.36 -0.55 -20.86
N THR A 403 12.49 -0.94 -21.46
CA THR A 403 12.65 -0.93 -22.91
C THR A 403 11.78 -2.00 -23.59
N THR A 404 11.44 -3.07 -22.87
CA THR A 404 10.59 -4.17 -23.37
C THR A 404 9.10 -3.80 -23.39
N LEU A 405 8.68 -2.79 -22.62
CA LEU A 405 7.28 -2.38 -22.47
C LEU A 405 6.74 -1.57 -23.65
N GLY A 406 7.60 -1.05 -24.53
CA GLY A 406 7.18 -0.25 -25.70
C GLY A 406 6.48 1.08 -25.39
N ALA A 407 6.37 1.47 -24.11
CA ALA A 407 5.65 2.66 -23.66
C ALA A 407 6.56 3.78 -23.10
N GLY A 408 7.76 3.43 -22.60
CA GLY A 408 8.77 4.39 -22.14
C GLY A 408 9.78 4.74 -23.24
N ARG A 409 10.02 6.04 -23.48
CA ARG A 409 11.09 6.53 -24.37
C ARG A 409 12.04 7.44 -23.59
N ASP A 410 13.34 7.38 -23.90
CA ASP A 410 14.37 8.23 -23.29
C ASP A 410 14.28 8.21 -21.75
N CYS A 411 14.20 7.00 -21.19
CA CYS A 411 14.15 6.76 -19.77
C CYS A 411 15.55 6.92 -19.12
N PRO A 412 15.63 7.32 -17.84
CA PRO A 412 16.87 7.28 -17.08
C PRO A 412 17.43 5.85 -17.04
N SER A 413 18.70 5.68 -17.41
CA SER A 413 19.32 4.35 -17.55
C SER A 413 20.15 3.93 -16.35
N ALA A 414 20.55 4.85 -15.47
CA ALA A 414 21.25 4.51 -14.23
C ALA A 414 20.26 4.42 -13.07
N ARG A 415 20.43 3.39 -12.24
CA ARG A 415 19.60 3.11 -11.06
C ARG A 415 20.45 3.16 -9.81
N VAL A 416 19.97 3.86 -8.78
CA VAL A 416 20.58 3.84 -7.45
C VAL A 416 19.84 2.87 -6.54
N ARG A 417 20.58 2.14 -5.71
CA ARG A 417 20.04 1.25 -4.68
C ARG A 417 20.67 1.52 -3.34
N ILE A 418 19.91 1.40 -2.27
CA ILE A 418 20.39 1.55 -0.90
C ILE A 418 20.29 0.22 -0.14
N THR A 419 21.37 -0.15 0.56
CA THR A 419 21.47 -1.38 1.36
C THR A 419 22.14 -1.10 2.71
N PRO A 420 21.85 -1.86 3.78
CA PRO A 420 20.89 -2.97 3.82
C PRO A 420 19.45 -2.46 3.60
N TYR A 421 18.55 -3.33 3.15
CA TYR A 421 17.20 -2.92 2.77
C TYR A 421 16.27 -2.60 3.94
N ARG A 422 16.69 -2.98 5.16
CA ARG A 422 15.98 -2.74 6.43
C ARG A 422 17.02 -2.43 7.52
N PRO A 423 17.71 -1.27 7.45
CA PRO A 423 18.74 -0.94 8.42
C PRO A 423 18.13 -0.68 9.80
N THR A 424 18.81 -1.16 10.84
CA THR A 424 18.53 -0.77 12.22
C THR A 424 19.60 0.22 12.67
N LEU A 425 19.17 1.36 13.23
CA LEU A 425 20.06 2.39 13.75
C LEU A 425 19.69 2.67 15.20
N GLN A 426 20.69 2.94 16.05
CA GLN A 426 20.44 3.34 17.43
C GLN A 426 20.44 4.86 17.52
N ALA A 427 19.44 5.45 18.18
CA ALA A 427 19.41 6.89 18.45
C ALA A 427 20.65 7.30 19.27
N GLY A 428 21.41 8.28 18.77
CA GLY A 428 22.65 8.74 19.41
C GLY A 428 23.81 7.73 19.44
N GLY A 429 23.74 6.65 18.65
CA GLY A 429 24.81 5.66 18.54
C GLY A 429 25.97 6.11 17.64
N ASP A 430 26.95 5.23 17.43
CA ASP A 430 28.18 5.50 16.66
C ASP A 430 27.96 5.57 15.13
N GLY A 431 26.74 5.29 14.66
CA GLY A 431 26.33 5.26 13.25
C GLY A 431 26.27 3.85 12.67
N THR A 432 25.45 3.69 11.62
CA THR A 432 25.25 2.43 10.89
C THR A 432 25.74 2.57 9.46
N GLU A 433 26.46 1.57 8.96
CA GLU A 433 26.89 1.55 7.56
C GLU A 433 25.70 1.32 6.62
N ILE A 434 25.52 2.26 5.69
CA ILE A 434 24.55 2.20 4.61
C ILE A 434 25.31 2.37 3.30
N THR A 435 25.04 1.54 2.30
CA THR A 435 25.71 1.60 1.00
C THR A 435 24.74 1.98 -0.09
N SER A 436 25.06 3.02 -0.84
CA SER A 436 24.39 3.34 -2.10
C SER A 436 25.16 2.75 -3.29
N THR A 437 24.49 1.99 -4.16
CA THR A 437 25.05 1.42 -5.39
C THR A 437 24.34 2.01 -6.59
N VAL A 438 25.06 2.70 -7.48
CA VAL A 438 24.54 3.18 -8.76
C VAL A 438 24.98 2.19 -9.85
N THR A 439 24.03 1.66 -10.62
CA THR A 439 24.30 0.76 -11.74
C THR A 439 23.75 1.35 -13.03
N ASN A 440 24.54 1.40 -14.10
CA ASN A 440 24.05 1.80 -15.42
C ASN A 440 23.46 0.58 -16.15
N THR A 441 22.14 0.49 -16.22
CA THR A 441 21.42 -0.58 -16.92
C THR A 441 21.12 -0.23 -18.39
N GLY A 442 21.64 0.90 -18.89
CA GLY A 442 21.49 1.32 -20.28
C GLY A 442 22.51 0.69 -21.22
N THR A 443 22.39 1.05 -22.50
CA THR A 443 23.30 0.61 -23.58
C THR A 443 24.44 1.61 -23.87
N LYS A 444 24.41 2.78 -23.23
CA LYS A 444 25.44 3.83 -23.37
C LYS A 444 25.98 4.23 -22.01
N ALA A 445 27.19 4.79 -21.99
CA ALA A 445 27.76 5.34 -20.76
C ALA A 445 26.97 6.57 -20.26
N VAL A 446 26.87 6.70 -18.95
CA VAL A 446 26.39 7.92 -18.27
C VAL A 446 27.57 8.65 -17.63
N ASN A 447 27.50 9.99 -17.58
CA ASN A 447 28.61 10.82 -17.09
C ASN A 447 28.21 11.62 -15.85
N GLU A 448 29.19 12.17 -15.14
CA GLU A 448 28.98 13.09 -14.02
C GLU A 448 28.02 12.54 -12.96
N VAL A 449 28.17 11.26 -12.63
CA VAL A 449 27.35 10.58 -11.63
C VAL A 449 27.68 11.18 -10.26
N SER A 450 26.67 11.64 -9.53
CA SER A 450 26.81 12.19 -8.19
C SER A 450 25.67 11.68 -7.32
N THR A 451 26.02 11.13 -6.15
CA THR A 451 25.07 10.51 -5.22
C THR A 451 25.07 11.24 -3.88
N ARG A 452 23.90 11.36 -3.26
CA ARG A 452 23.74 11.87 -1.89
C ARG A 452 22.62 11.13 -1.17
N LEU A 453 22.74 10.98 0.15
CA LEU A 453 21.63 10.53 0.98
C LEU A 453 20.67 11.69 1.27
N ASP A 454 19.39 11.36 1.39
CA ASP A 454 18.33 12.22 1.90
C ASP A 454 17.90 11.64 3.24
N LEU A 455 18.19 12.36 4.32
CA LEU A 455 17.96 11.90 5.68
C LEU A 455 16.91 12.75 6.38
N PRO A 456 16.27 12.23 7.44
CA PRO A 456 15.49 13.05 8.37
C PRO A 456 16.32 14.21 8.94
N ASP A 457 15.63 15.27 9.34
CA ASP A 457 16.27 16.45 9.91
C ASP A 457 17.11 16.10 11.15
N GLY A 458 18.31 16.69 11.24
CA GLY A 458 19.24 16.48 12.36
C GLY A 458 20.12 15.23 12.24
N TRP A 459 19.89 14.34 11.27
CA TRP A 459 20.73 13.18 11.04
C TRP A 459 21.97 13.53 10.21
N SER A 460 23.05 12.76 10.37
CA SER A 460 24.29 12.93 9.60
C SER A 460 24.64 11.69 8.77
N ALA A 461 25.31 11.91 7.64
CA ALA A 461 25.92 10.86 6.84
C ALA A 461 27.34 11.25 6.42
N GLU A 462 28.31 10.40 6.75
CA GLU A 462 29.70 10.56 6.32
C GLU A 462 30.05 9.54 5.23
N PRO A 463 30.36 9.97 3.99
CA PRO A 463 30.74 9.04 2.94
C PRO A 463 32.18 8.54 3.12
N ALA A 464 32.35 7.23 2.98
CA ALA A 464 33.63 6.60 2.73
C ALA A 464 34.07 6.89 1.29
N GLY A 465 34.83 7.97 1.10
CA GLY A 465 35.43 8.34 -0.19
C GLY A 465 34.56 9.26 -1.05
N SER A 466 34.77 9.21 -2.37
CA SER A 466 34.11 10.13 -3.32
C SER A 466 32.66 9.72 -3.57
N THR A 467 31.76 10.70 -3.48
CA THR A 467 30.35 10.56 -3.85
C THR A 467 30.09 10.82 -5.34
N ARG A 468 31.16 11.05 -6.12
CA ARG A 468 31.12 11.37 -7.54
C ARG A 468 31.94 10.39 -8.36
N VAL A 469 31.40 10.01 -9.52
CA VAL A 469 32.04 9.17 -10.54
C VAL A 469 31.94 9.86 -11.89
N ARG A 470 33.07 9.99 -12.59
CA ARG A 470 33.16 10.74 -13.85
C ARG A 470 32.31 10.13 -14.97
N SER A 471 32.35 8.80 -15.10
CA SER A 471 31.64 8.05 -16.13
C SER A 471 31.37 6.64 -15.62
N LEU A 472 30.22 6.07 -16.00
CA LEU A 472 29.83 4.70 -15.69
C LEU A 472 29.41 4.01 -17.00
N ALA A 473 30.15 2.99 -17.43
CA ALA A 473 29.86 2.28 -18.66
C ALA A 473 28.60 1.40 -18.52
N PRO A 474 27.99 0.94 -19.63
CA PRO A 474 26.91 -0.05 -19.60
C PRO A 474 27.26 -1.27 -18.74
N GLY A 475 26.41 -1.61 -17.78
CA GLY A 475 26.59 -2.75 -16.87
C GLY A 475 27.50 -2.48 -15.66
N ASP A 476 28.25 -1.37 -15.63
CA ASP A 476 29.10 -1.04 -14.49
C ASP A 476 28.30 -0.50 -13.30
N SER A 477 28.86 -0.69 -12.11
CA SER A 477 28.34 -0.15 -10.86
C SER A 477 29.37 0.68 -10.10
N ALA A 478 28.91 1.72 -9.42
CA ALA A 478 29.67 2.51 -8.46
C ALA A 478 29.03 2.42 -7.08
N LYS A 479 29.83 2.32 -6.01
CA LYS A 479 29.36 2.21 -4.63
C LYS A 479 29.90 3.34 -3.78
N VAL A 480 29.08 3.83 -2.86
CA VAL A 480 29.47 4.71 -1.77
C VAL A 480 28.90 4.13 -0.48
N THR A 481 29.78 3.84 0.49
CA THR A 481 29.36 3.46 1.84
C THR A 481 29.31 4.73 2.69
N TRP A 482 28.29 4.86 3.52
CA TRP A 482 27.98 6.00 4.35
C TRP A 482 27.86 5.51 5.78
N THR A 483 28.48 6.21 6.73
CA THR A 483 28.17 6.04 8.14
C THR A 483 27.03 6.99 8.46
N VAL A 484 25.84 6.45 8.70
CA VAL A 484 24.61 7.22 8.97
C VAL A 484 24.31 7.20 10.45
N THR A 485 24.15 8.37 11.05
CA THR A 485 23.93 8.54 12.49
C THR A 485 22.65 9.33 12.73
N PRO A 486 21.63 8.74 13.38
CA PRO A 486 20.45 9.46 13.83
C PRO A 486 20.81 10.52 14.87
N ALA A 487 20.01 11.58 14.95
CA ALA A 487 20.08 12.52 16.07
C ALA A 487 19.86 11.77 17.41
N ALA A 488 20.46 12.27 18.50
CA ALA A 488 20.32 11.64 19.82
C ALA A 488 18.87 11.65 20.35
N ASP A 489 18.10 12.66 19.94
CA ASP A 489 16.68 12.85 20.21
C ASP A 489 15.78 12.39 19.05
N ALA A 490 16.32 11.61 18.09
CA ALA A 490 15.51 11.03 17.03
C ALA A 490 14.36 10.18 17.61
N VAL A 491 13.14 10.44 17.15
CA VAL A 491 11.96 9.64 17.47
C VAL A 491 12.26 8.17 17.14
N TRP A 492 11.93 7.23 18.02
CA TRP A 492 12.13 5.81 17.77
C TRP A 492 11.02 5.24 16.89
N GLY A 493 11.33 4.17 16.15
CA GLY A 493 10.43 3.56 15.18
C GLY A 493 10.94 3.69 13.75
N THR A 494 10.03 3.64 12.79
CA THR A 494 10.37 3.62 11.36
C THR A 494 10.60 5.01 10.80
N HIS A 495 11.74 5.20 10.12
CA HIS A 495 12.11 6.42 9.39
C HIS A 495 12.54 6.07 7.97
N GLU A 496 12.17 6.88 6.98
CA GLU A 496 12.66 6.66 5.62
C GLU A 496 14.06 7.26 5.46
N ILE A 497 14.99 6.46 4.94
CA ILE A 497 16.32 6.90 4.48
C ILE A 497 16.31 6.86 2.96
N GLY A 498 16.47 8.02 2.33
CA GLY A 498 16.51 8.16 0.89
C GLY A 498 17.92 8.25 0.33
N VAL A 499 18.04 7.99 -0.97
CA VAL A 499 19.21 8.31 -1.77
C VAL A 499 18.78 8.91 -3.10
N ARG A 500 19.44 9.99 -3.50
CA ARG A 500 19.29 10.62 -4.83
C ARG A 500 20.61 10.57 -5.57
N THR A 501 20.53 10.14 -6.83
CA THR A 501 21.63 10.21 -7.78
C THR A 501 21.26 11.10 -8.95
N SER A 502 22.18 11.95 -9.36
CA SER A 502 22.12 12.70 -10.62
C SER A 502 23.21 12.23 -11.56
N PHE A 503 22.95 12.24 -12.87
CA PHE A 503 23.91 11.86 -13.90
C PHE A 503 23.54 12.52 -15.24
N VAL A 504 24.50 12.62 -16.16
CA VAL A 504 24.28 13.13 -17.51
C VAL A 504 24.13 11.95 -18.48
N GLN A 505 22.98 11.90 -19.14
CA GLN A 505 22.64 10.93 -20.18
C GLN A 505 22.18 11.68 -21.43
N ASP A 506 22.78 11.36 -22.58
CA ASP A 506 22.47 11.99 -23.87
C ASP A 506 22.41 13.54 -23.81
N GLY A 507 23.35 14.14 -23.06
CA GLY A 507 23.49 15.60 -22.91
C GLY A 507 22.50 16.26 -21.94
N ARG A 508 21.70 15.48 -21.19
CA ARG A 508 20.74 16.00 -20.21
C ARG A 508 21.02 15.45 -18.82
N THR A 509 20.86 16.29 -17.80
CA THR A 509 20.85 15.84 -16.41
C THR A 509 19.59 15.01 -16.16
N ARG A 510 19.80 13.82 -15.60
CA ARG A 510 18.80 12.85 -15.18
C ARG A 510 18.97 12.57 -13.70
N HIS A 511 17.91 12.01 -13.11
CA HIS A 511 17.89 11.63 -11.71
C HIS A 511 17.29 10.24 -11.55
N ASP A 512 17.77 9.53 -10.55
CA ASP A 512 17.13 8.33 -10.00
C ASP A 512 17.22 8.40 -8.48
N SER A 513 16.28 7.76 -7.81
CA SER A 513 16.21 7.72 -6.36
C SER A 513 15.78 6.36 -5.85
N ASP A 514 16.16 6.08 -4.62
CA ASP A 514 15.72 4.91 -3.86
C ASP A 514 15.50 5.31 -2.40
N SER A 515 14.73 4.51 -1.66
CA SER A 515 14.55 4.68 -0.23
C SER A 515 14.36 3.33 0.45
N VAL A 516 14.72 3.29 1.73
CA VAL A 516 14.46 2.16 2.63
C VAL A 516 13.89 2.66 3.94
N ASP A 517 13.02 1.85 4.53
CA ASP A 517 12.52 2.06 5.88
C ASP A 517 13.57 1.55 6.87
N ALA A 518 14.02 2.45 7.72
CA ALA A 518 15.02 2.24 8.75
C ALA A 518 14.38 2.21 10.14
N THR A 519 14.73 1.24 10.96
CA THR A 519 14.22 1.17 12.34
C THR A 519 15.20 1.86 13.28
N VAL A 520 14.77 2.97 13.88
CA VAL A 520 15.50 3.64 14.95
C VAL A 520 15.13 3.01 16.29
N THR A 521 16.12 2.47 17.00
CA THR A 521 15.95 1.86 18.31
C THR A 521 16.46 2.79 19.42
N PRO A 522 15.86 2.72 20.63
CA PRO A 522 16.33 3.46 21.78
C PRO A 522 17.69 2.94 22.29
N ALA A 523 18.38 3.81 23.03
CA ALA A 523 19.45 3.45 23.94
C ALA A 523 19.01 3.75 25.39
N PRO A 524 19.45 2.97 26.39
CA PRO A 524 19.19 3.27 27.78
C PRO A 524 19.56 4.72 28.15
N SER A 525 18.63 5.44 28.77
CA SER A 525 18.77 6.85 29.16
C SER A 525 17.93 7.15 30.40
N GLU A 526 18.09 8.35 30.96
CA GLU A 526 17.32 8.76 32.14
C GLU A 526 15.85 9.04 31.80
N VAL A 527 14.94 8.56 32.65
CA VAL A 527 13.54 8.98 32.68
C VAL A 527 13.44 10.24 33.55
N ARG A 528 12.76 11.27 33.05
CA ARG A 528 12.70 12.59 33.68
C ARG A 528 11.41 12.76 34.46
N ALA A 529 11.48 13.55 35.54
CA ALA A 529 10.29 13.99 36.26
C ALA A 529 9.26 14.63 35.31
N PRO A 530 7.95 14.44 35.54
CA PRO A 530 7.34 13.81 36.72
C PRO A 530 7.32 12.28 36.72
N TYR A 531 7.79 11.62 35.65
CA TYR A 531 7.82 10.16 35.58
C TYR A 531 8.87 9.58 36.54
N LEU A 532 8.49 8.47 37.18
CA LEU A 532 9.31 7.69 38.09
C LEU A 532 9.52 6.29 37.51
N THR A 533 10.56 5.59 37.98
CA THR A 533 10.87 4.22 37.56
C THR A 533 10.90 3.28 38.75
N THR A 534 10.35 2.08 38.60
CA THR A 534 10.48 1.01 39.59
C THR A 534 10.64 -0.35 38.91
N ALA A 535 11.26 -1.31 39.58
CA ALA A 535 11.34 -2.68 39.12
C ALA A 535 11.27 -3.65 40.30
N THR A 536 10.51 -4.73 40.10
CA THR A 536 10.36 -5.86 41.01
C THR A 536 11.00 -7.14 40.44
N THR A 537 11.75 -7.02 39.35
CA THR A 537 12.48 -8.13 38.69
C THR A 537 13.83 -8.38 39.35
N THR A 538 14.34 -9.62 39.23
CA THR A 538 15.71 -9.95 39.67
C THR A 538 16.78 -9.44 38.71
N GLU A 539 16.48 -9.42 37.42
CA GLU A 539 17.32 -8.83 36.39
C GLU A 539 17.27 -7.30 36.48
N LYS A 540 18.41 -6.65 36.22
CA LYS A 540 18.50 -5.19 36.25
C LYS A 540 17.67 -4.59 35.10
N ALA A 541 16.59 -3.91 35.46
CA ALA A 541 15.82 -3.14 34.50
C ALA A 541 16.60 -1.94 33.96
N GLN A 542 16.34 -1.59 32.70
CA GLN A 542 16.81 -0.34 32.09
C GLN A 542 15.63 0.41 31.51
N TYR A 543 15.78 1.73 31.39
CA TYR A 543 14.73 2.61 30.90
C TYR A 543 15.33 3.58 29.88
N ALA A 544 14.46 4.19 29.08
CA ALA A 544 14.79 5.35 28.27
C ALA A 544 13.55 6.23 28.11
N GLN A 545 13.77 7.52 27.94
CA GLN A 545 12.73 8.47 27.58
C GLN A 545 13.22 9.40 26.46
N ASN A 546 12.40 9.57 25.41
CA ASN A 546 12.57 10.60 24.40
C ASN A 546 11.24 11.31 24.13
N GLY A 547 11.06 12.52 24.68
CA GLY A 547 9.76 13.19 24.68
C GLY A 547 8.70 12.33 25.36
N ASP A 548 7.65 11.96 24.61
CA ASP A 548 6.56 11.10 25.03
C ASP A 548 6.80 9.60 24.75
N GLN A 549 7.98 9.26 24.22
CA GLN A 549 8.38 7.87 24.00
C GLN A 549 9.12 7.29 25.20
N PHE A 550 8.79 6.06 25.55
CA PHE A 550 9.39 5.32 26.66
C PHE A 550 9.84 3.94 26.19
N ALA A 551 11.02 3.52 26.65
CA ALA A 551 11.48 2.16 26.47
C ALA A 551 11.75 1.53 27.84
N ILE A 552 11.34 0.28 28.00
CA ILE A 552 11.57 -0.51 29.21
C ILE A 552 12.24 -1.81 28.80
N TRP A 553 13.45 -2.05 29.32
CA TRP A 553 14.10 -3.35 29.27
C TRP A 553 13.90 -4.04 30.60
N ALA A 554 13.13 -5.13 30.62
CA ALA A 554 12.72 -5.81 31.84
C ALA A 554 12.98 -7.32 31.75
N GLY A 555 13.49 -7.91 32.84
CA GLY A 555 13.40 -9.36 33.06
C GLY A 555 12.06 -9.74 33.68
N GLY A 556 12.09 -10.68 34.62
CA GLY A 556 10.93 -11.09 35.39
C GLY A 556 10.36 -12.43 34.96
N GLN A 557 10.12 -13.30 35.94
CA GLN A 557 9.62 -14.65 35.73
C GLN A 557 8.17 -14.66 35.29
N ASP A 558 7.34 -13.77 35.84
CA ASP A 558 5.94 -13.60 35.45
C ASP A 558 5.35 -12.28 35.99
N LEU A 559 4.25 -11.86 35.39
CA LEU A 559 3.38 -10.76 35.81
C LEU A 559 1.95 -11.30 35.85
N SER A 560 1.69 -12.17 36.83
CA SER A 560 0.40 -12.82 37.07
C SER A 560 0.44 -13.64 38.38
N GLY A 561 -0.71 -13.78 39.03
CA GLY A 561 -0.90 -14.58 40.23
C GLY A 561 0.11 -14.23 41.33
N TRP A 562 0.88 -15.23 41.75
CA TRP A 562 1.86 -15.11 42.85
C TRP A 562 3.18 -14.43 42.48
N LYS A 563 3.31 -13.94 41.24
CA LYS A 563 4.49 -13.24 40.74
C LYS A 563 4.07 -11.87 40.20
N ASP A 564 4.73 -10.84 40.68
CA ASP A 564 4.65 -9.50 40.13
C ASP A 564 6.06 -9.00 39.84
N GLU A 565 6.73 -9.62 38.87
CA GLU A 565 8.09 -9.28 38.46
C GLU A 565 8.04 -8.47 37.16
N LYS A 566 8.09 -7.15 37.29
CA LYS A 566 7.97 -6.18 36.19
C LYS A 566 8.94 -5.03 36.37
N ALA A 567 9.19 -4.30 35.29
CA ALA A 567 9.71 -2.93 35.36
C ALA A 567 8.63 -1.95 34.92
N ALA A 568 8.59 -0.77 35.52
CA ALA A 568 7.59 0.24 35.26
C ALA A 568 8.18 1.64 35.12
N VAL A 569 7.59 2.43 34.23
CA VAL A 569 7.68 3.89 34.19
C VAL A 569 6.31 4.43 34.56
N TYR A 570 6.18 5.21 35.64
CA TYR A 570 4.90 5.54 36.23
C TYR A 570 4.80 6.99 36.72
N LEU A 571 3.57 7.45 36.92
CA LEU A 571 3.24 8.66 37.63
C LEU A 571 2.59 8.29 38.96
N ALA A 572 3.06 8.91 40.04
CA ALA A 572 2.41 8.81 41.34
C ALA A 572 1.10 9.61 41.34
N ASP A 573 0.09 9.14 42.07
CA ASP A 573 -1.21 9.81 42.23
C ASP A 573 -1.86 10.22 40.88
N ALA A 574 -1.78 9.35 39.87
CA ALA A 574 -2.22 9.63 38.50
C ALA A 574 -3.44 8.80 38.05
N ALA A 575 -3.97 7.93 38.91
CA ALA A 575 -5.20 7.17 38.67
C ALA A 575 -6.29 7.60 39.67
N PRO A 576 -7.06 8.66 39.38
CA PRO A 576 -8.16 9.12 40.24
C PRO A 576 -9.22 8.02 40.44
N PRO A 577 -10.07 8.11 41.49
CA PRO A 577 -11.16 7.17 41.68
C PRO A 577 -12.14 7.09 40.51
N SER A 578 -12.28 8.16 39.73
CA SER A 578 -13.01 8.16 38.46
C SER A 578 -12.09 8.76 37.41
N GLY A 579 -11.74 7.99 36.38
CA GLY A 579 -10.82 8.46 35.35
C GLY A 579 -10.33 7.37 34.42
N THR A 580 -9.38 7.73 33.57
CA THR A 580 -8.88 6.88 32.48
C THR A 580 -7.37 6.92 32.41
N VAL A 581 -6.75 5.75 32.23
CA VAL A 581 -5.32 5.58 31.93
C VAL A 581 -5.19 4.98 30.54
N THR A 582 -4.41 5.62 29.67
CA THR A 582 -4.21 5.19 28.28
C THR A 582 -2.73 5.16 27.92
N ALA A 583 -2.30 4.18 27.14
CA ALA A 583 -0.99 4.18 26.49
C ALA A 583 -1.06 3.52 25.12
N ARG A 584 0.01 3.71 24.33
CA ARG A 584 0.20 3.01 23.06
C ARG A 584 1.50 2.23 23.07
N VAL A 585 1.39 0.91 22.93
CA VAL A 585 2.52 -0.02 22.81
C VAL A 585 2.87 -0.18 21.33
N VAL A 586 3.99 0.40 20.91
CA VAL A 586 4.40 0.42 19.49
C VAL A 586 5.33 -0.71 19.10
N GLY A 587 5.92 -1.39 20.07
CA GLY A 587 6.71 -2.58 19.79
C GLY A 587 7.11 -3.32 21.05
N GLN A 588 7.32 -4.61 20.90
CA GLN A 588 7.87 -5.47 21.93
C GLN A 588 8.83 -6.48 21.29
N THR A 589 10.03 -6.61 21.82
CA THR A 589 11.04 -7.57 21.32
C THR A 589 11.75 -8.29 22.45
N GLY A 590 12.33 -9.46 22.14
CA GLY A 590 13.31 -10.12 23.01
C GLY A 590 12.74 -10.90 24.19
N SER A 591 12.04 -12.02 23.97
CA SER A 591 11.61 -12.91 25.07
C SER A 591 10.84 -14.12 24.52
N GLY A 592 10.42 -15.02 25.42
CA GLY A 592 9.43 -16.05 25.14
C GLY A 592 8.04 -15.50 24.76
N PRO A 593 7.13 -16.38 24.30
CA PRO A 593 5.84 -16.01 23.70
C PRO A 593 4.87 -15.27 24.66
N SER A 594 5.07 -15.40 25.97
CA SER A 594 4.18 -14.85 27.00
C SER A 594 4.63 -13.50 27.56
N ALA A 595 5.75 -12.95 27.12
CA ALA A 595 6.23 -11.66 27.62
C ALA A 595 5.22 -10.56 27.37
N LYS A 596 5.17 -9.57 28.27
CA LYS A 596 4.08 -8.62 28.37
C LYS A 596 4.59 -7.19 28.34
N ALA A 597 3.86 -6.32 27.65
CA ALA A 597 4.01 -4.88 27.71
C ALA A 597 2.63 -4.20 27.75
N GLY A 598 2.46 -3.17 28.57
CA GLY A 598 1.19 -2.46 28.64
C GLY A 598 1.10 -1.44 29.76
N ILE A 599 -0.08 -1.32 30.36
CA ILE A 599 -0.39 -0.34 31.42
C ILE A 599 -0.83 -1.03 32.70
N ALA A 600 -0.54 -0.37 33.83
CA ALA A 600 -0.95 -0.79 35.16
C ALA A 600 -1.50 0.39 35.96
N VAL A 601 -2.46 0.07 36.83
CA VAL A 601 -3.02 0.97 37.85
C VAL A 601 -2.94 0.24 39.18
N ALA A 602 -2.41 0.88 40.22
CA ALA A 602 -2.28 0.31 41.57
C ALA A 602 -2.50 1.38 42.64
N ASN A 603 -2.76 1.00 43.90
CA ASN A 603 -2.65 1.96 45.00
C ASN A 603 -1.20 2.46 45.17
N ASP A 604 -0.21 1.59 44.94
CA ASP A 604 1.22 1.89 44.93
C ASP A 604 1.93 0.91 43.97
N LEU A 605 2.48 1.39 42.85
CA LEU A 605 3.15 0.53 41.86
C LEU A 605 4.51 0.00 42.33
N THR A 606 5.06 0.56 43.41
CA THR A 606 6.31 0.11 44.06
C THR A 606 6.06 -0.95 45.13
N SER A 607 4.84 -1.04 45.65
CA SER A 607 4.45 -1.98 46.70
C SER A 607 3.15 -2.70 46.31
N PRO A 608 3.22 -3.77 45.49
CA PRO A 608 2.05 -4.48 44.97
C PRO A 608 1.08 -4.98 46.05
N GLN A 609 1.59 -5.27 47.25
CA GLN A 609 0.81 -5.69 48.41
C GLN A 609 -0.14 -4.60 48.93
N ALA A 610 -0.04 -3.37 48.43
CA ALA A 610 -0.98 -2.28 48.71
C ALA A 610 -2.34 -2.47 48.02
N GLY A 611 -2.46 -3.39 47.06
CA GLY A 611 -3.69 -3.68 46.34
C GLY A 611 -4.11 -2.56 45.38
N GLY A 612 -5.39 -2.54 45.01
CA GLY A 612 -5.94 -1.63 44.01
C GLY A 612 -5.41 -1.90 42.60
N TYR A 613 -4.97 -3.15 42.37
CA TYR A 613 -4.07 -3.47 41.28
C TYR A 613 -4.79 -4.07 40.07
N ALA A 614 -4.62 -3.43 38.91
CA ALA A 614 -5.13 -3.88 37.63
C ALA A 614 -4.09 -3.63 36.53
N VAL A 615 -3.92 -4.60 35.63
CA VAL A 615 -2.95 -4.57 34.54
C VAL A 615 -3.64 -4.94 33.25
N LEU A 616 -3.40 -4.15 32.19
CA LEU A 616 -3.78 -4.47 30.82
C LEU A 616 -2.52 -4.50 29.97
N THR A 617 -2.20 -5.68 29.43
CA THR A 617 -0.99 -5.89 28.62
C THR A 617 -1.31 -6.54 27.28
N MET A 618 -0.43 -6.32 26.31
CA MET A 618 -0.29 -7.15 25.12
C MET A 618 0.84 -8.14 25.38
N SER A 619 0.58 -9.43 25.19
CA SER A 619 1.63 -10.45 25.21
C SER A 619 2.32 -10.54 23.85
N ALA A 620 3.50 -11.19 23.76
CA ALA A 620 4.23 -11.30 22.50
C ALA A 620 3.51 -12.16 21.45
N GLN A 621 2.74 -13.18 21.87
CA GLN A 621 2.02 -14.08 20.95
C GLN A 621 0.56 -14.35 21.28
N TYR A 622 0.13 -14.19 22.54
CA TYR A 622 -1.19 -14.62 23.00
C TYR A 622 -2.24 -13.49 23.12
N GLY A 623 -1.94 -12.30 22.62
CA GLY A 623 -2.88 -11.18 22.56
C GLY A 623 -3.00 -10.45 23.89
N LEU A 624 -4.17 -9.82 24.10
CA LEU A 624 -4.46 -8.95 25.23
C LEU A 624 -4.67 -9.75 26.53
N GLU A 625 -4.19 -9.21 27.65
CA GLU A 625 -4.39 -9.80 28.96
C GLU A 625 -4.73 -8.71 29.97
N PHE A 626 -5.97 -8.74 30.45
CA PHE A 626 -6.47 -7.94 31.56
C PHE A 626 -6.50 -8.79 32.83
N MET A 627 -5.73 -8.37 33.83
CA MET A 627 -5.55 -9.09 35.08
C MET A 627 -5.77 -8.15 36.26
N THR A 628 -6.43 -8.62 37.32
CA THR A 628 -6.79 -7.79 38.47
C THR A 628 -6.66 -8.49 39.82
N ASP A 629 -6.45 -7.70 40.86
CA ASP A 629 -6.54 -8.09 42.28
C ASP A 629 -8.01 -8.15 42.74
N SER A 630 -8.59 -9.35 42.65
CA SER A 630 -10.04 -9.54 42.90
C SER A 630 -10.42 -9.72 44.36
N ASP A 631 -9.48 -10.05 45.25
CA ASP A 631 -9.72 -10.28 46.67
C ASP A 631 -9.01 -9.28 47.60
N GLY A 632 -8.17 -8.41 47.04
CA GLY A 632 -7.49 -7.35 47.75
C GLY A 632 -6.18 -7.76 48.40
N ASP A 633 -5.62 -8.91 48.06
CA ASP A 633 -4.38 -9.43 48.65
C ASP A 633 -3.11 -8.91 47.97
N GLY A 634 -3.26 -8.13 46.89
CA GLY A 634 -2.19 -7.53 46.10
C GLY A 634 -1.63 -8.42 44.99
N LYS A 635 -2.27 -9.56 44.68
CA LYS A 635 -1.91 -10.44 43.56
C LYS A 635 -2.88 -10.31 42.40
N LEU A 636 -2.41 -10.66 41.20
CA LEU A 636 -3.20 -10.61 39.97
C LEU A 636 -3.85 -11.97 39.71
N ASP A 637 -4.98 -12.25 40.36
CA ASP A 637 -5.58 -13.60 40.36
C ASP A 637 -6.74 -13.78 39.37
N THR A 638 -7.06 -12.75 38.59
CA THR A 638 -7.99 -12.84 37.47
C THR A 638 -7.29 -12.70 36.14
N TRP A 639 -7.94 -13.20 35.10
CA TRP A 639 -7.47 -13.08 33.72
C TRP A 639 -8.65 -13.01 32.75
N ALA A 640 -8.60 -12.07 31.82
CA ALA A 640 -9.51 -11.95 30.69
C ALA A 640 -8.75 -11.43 29.45
N GLY A 641 -9.19 -11.84 28.26
CA GLY A 641 -8.60 -11.44 26.98
C GLY A 641 -8.21 -12.63 26.11
N GLY A 642 -7.11 -12.50 25.38
CA GLY A 642 -6.59 -13.45 24.41
C GLY A 642 -6.58 -12.91 22.98
N GLY A 643 -6.33 -13.79 22.02
CA GLY A 643 -6.35 -13.48 20.59
C GLY A 643 -4.95 -13.35 19.99
N SER A 644 -4.86 -12.66 18.86
CA SER A 644 -3.58 -12.39 18.19
C SER A 644 -2.95 -11.12 18.73
N SER A 645 -1.61 -11.12 18.83
CA SER A 645 -0.86 -9.94 19.25
C SER A 645 -0.68 -8.99 18.07
N TYR A 646 -0.75 -7.69 18.33
CA TYR A 646 -0.60 -6.66 17.29
C TYR A 646 0.09 -5.42 17.86
N HIS A 647 0.85 -4.74 17.01
CA HIS A 647 1.44 -3.43 17.30
C HIS A 647 1.26 -2.51 16.10
N PRO A 648 0.97 -1.21 16.30
CA PRO A 648 0.74 -0.57 17.60
C PRO A 648 -0.57 -1.04 18.27
N ALA A 649 -0.58 -1.09 19.60
CA ALA A 649 -1.78 -1.39 20.39
C ALA A 649 -2.07 -0.24 21.36
N TRP A 650 -3.24 0.38 21.20
CA TRP A 650 -3.77 1.32 22.17
C TRP A 650 -4.46 0.54 23.30
N LEU A 651 -4.04 0.80 24.53
CA LEU A 651 -4.56 0.15 25.73
C LEU A 651 -5.17 1.21 26.63
N LYS A 652 -6.33 0.93 27.20
CA LYS A 652 -7.07 1.85 28.07
C LYS A 652 -7.69 1.12 29.26
N ILE A 653 -7.50 1.65 30.45
CA ILE A 653 -8.22 1.24 31.66
C ILE A 653 -9.07 2.43 32.11
N VAL A 654 -10.38 2.22 32.22
CA VAL A 654 -11.32 3.16 32.84
C VAL A 654 -11.60 2.70 34.26
N ARG A 655 -11.41 3.57 35.24
CA ARG A 655 -11.68 3.31 36.66
C ARG A 655 -12.91 4.12 37.09
N ASP A 656 -13.82 3.46 37.79
CA ASP A 656 -14.97 4.07 38.49
C ASP A 656 -15.12 3.44 39.88
N GLY A 657 -14.53 4.10 40.88
CA GLY A 657 -14.32 3.59 42.23
C GLY A 657 -13.46 2.33 42.24
N THR A 658 -14.12 1.20 42.50
CA THR A 658 -13.53 -0.14 42.49
C THR A 658 -13.83 -0.91 41.20
N ALA A 659 -14.62 -0.36 40.27
CA ALA A 659 -14.86 -0.97 38.96
C ALA A 659 -13.78 -0.54 37.97
N TYR A 660 -13.21 -1.50 37.24
CA TYR A 660 -12.17 -1.29 36.24
C TYR A 660 -12.61 -1.94 34.93
N THR A 661 -12.65 -1.17 33.86
CA THR A 661 -12.97 -1.66 32.51
C THR A 661 -11.79 -1.46 31.58
N ALA A 662 -11.33 -2.55 30.98
CA ALA A 662 -10.24 -2.58 30.02
C ALA A 662 -10.77 -2.48 28.59
N TYR A 663 -10.13 -1.64 27.79
CA TYR A 663 -10.38 -1.49 26.37
C TYR A 663 -9.07 -1.55 25.59
N ALA A 664 -9.14 -2.04 24.35
CA ALA A 664 -8.03 -2.00 23.42
C ALA A 664 -8.48 -1.51 22.04
N SER A 665 -7.54 -0.99 21.26
CA SER A 665 -7.76 -0.58 19.88
C SER A 665 -6.50 -0.80 19.05
N SER A 666 -6.67 -1.21 17.79
CA SER A 666 -5.59 -1.32 16.80
C SER A 666 -5.45 -0.07 15.92
N ASP A 667 -6.35 0.90 16.05
CA ASP A 667 -6.35 2.14 15.25
C ASP A 667 -6.49 3.43 16.08
N GLY A 668 -6.72 3.30 17.40
CA GLY A 668 -6.89 4.41 18.33
C GLY A 668 -8.29 5.04 18.35
N THR A 669 -9.18 4.59 17.47
CA THR A 669 -10.53 5.14 17.26
C THR A 669 -11.63 4.12 17.58
N ALA A 670 -11.52 2.90 17.10
CA ALA A 670 -12.43 1.79 17.38
C ALA A 670 -11.95 1.05 18.62
N TRP A 671 -12.61 1.29 19.76
CA TRP A 671 -12.28 0.67 21.03
C TRP A 671 -13.15 -0.57 21.28
N GLN A 672 -12.48 -1.71 21.48
CA GLN A 672 -13.11 -2.96 21.92
C GLN A 672 -13.00 -3.07 23.43
N GLU A 673 -14.11 -3.35 24.12
CA GLU A 673 -14.07 -3.77 25.52
C GLU A 673 -13.46 -5.16 25.63
N VAL A 674 -12.43 -5.29 26.47
CA VAL A 674 -11.80 -6.57 26.78
C VAL A 674 -12.57 -7.26 27.90
N ALA A 675 -12.76 -6.56 29.02
CA ALA A 675 -13.53 -7.01 30.17
C ALA A 675 -13.73 -5.88 31.21
N THR A 676 -14.68 -6.11 32.12
CA THR A 676 -14.90 -5.31 33.32
C THR A 676 -14.71 -6.18 34.57
N ALA A 677 -14.02 -5.66 35.59
CA ALA A 677 -13.76 -6.35 36.87
C ALA A 677 -13.88 -5.40 38.07
N THR A 678 -14.13 -5.99 39.25
CA THR A 678 -14.13 -5.26 40.53
C THR A 678 -12.80 -5.51 41.24
N VAL A 679 -12.15 -4.45 41.70
CA VAL A 679 -10.90 -4.43 42.48
C VAL A 679 -11.21 -3.88 43.87
N PRO A 680 -11.55 -4.72 44.86
CA PRO A 680 -12.12 -4.26 46.14
C PRO A 680 -11.18 -3.41 47.00
N SER A 681 -9.87 -3.62 46.86
CA SER A 681 -8.80 -2.91 47.57
C SER A 681 -8.48 -1.54 46.96
N ALA A 682 -9.05 -1.18 45.80
CA ALA A 682 -8.79 0.09 45.15
C ALA A 682 -9.30 1.27 46.00
N SER A 683 -8.40 2.19 46.35
CA SER A 683 -8.72 3.31 47.25
C SER A 683 -7.98 4.57 46.83
N GLY A 684 -8.59 5.74 47.08
CA GLY A 684 -7.98 7.04 46.77
C GLY A 684 -7.55 7.20 45.32
N THR A 685 -6.67 8.18 45.10
CA THR A 685 -5.93 8.34 43.85
C THR A 685 -4.73 7.38 43.91
N GLY A 686 -4.62 6.48 42.94
CA GLY A 686 -3.53 5.52 42.84
C GLY A 686 -2.46 5.93 41.83
N ASP A 687 -1.45 5.09 41.67
CA ASP A 687 -0.43 5.21 40.64
C ASP A 687 -0.91 4.66 39.29
N ALA A 688 -0.38 5.24 38.21
CA ALA A 688 -0.60 4.75 36.84
C ALA A 688 0.74 4.66 36.12
N GLY A 689 0.97 3.60 35.35
CA GLY A 689 2.25 3.45 34.66
C GLY A 689 2.26 2.48 33.48
N LEU A 690 3.31 2.61 32.69
CA LEU A 690 3.74 1.68 31.66
C LEU A 690 4.50 0.53 32.33
N VAL A 691 4.22 -0.71 31.93
CA VAL A 691 4.85 -1.91 32.52
C VAL A 691 5.37 -2.86 31.45
N ALA A 692 6.46 -3.55 31.78
CA ALA A 692 6.99 -4.65 30.97
C ALA A 692 7.50 -5.80 31.86
N SER A 693 7.33 -7.03 31.38
CA SER A 693 7.87 -8.25 32.00
C SER A 693 8.23 -9.28 30.92
N ALA A 694 9.41 -9.89 31.04
CA ALA A 694 9.86 -10.89 30.08
C ALA A 694 9.08 -12.21 30.17
N VAL A 695 8.37 -12.45 31.27
CA VAL A 695 7.68 -13.72 31.58
C VAL A 695 8.58 -14.91 31.27
N ASN A 696 9.78 -14.85 31.85
CA ASN A 696 10.92 -15.65 31.44
C ASN A 696 11.09 -16.93 32.27
N LEU A 697 10.03 -17.41 32.96
CA LEU A 697 10.07 -18.64 33.76
C LEU A 697 10.64 -19.85 32.99
N ASN A 698 10.27 -19.98 31.71
CA ASN A 698 10.76 -21.03 30.81
C ASN A 698 11.98 -20.60 29.96
N TYR A 699 12.44 -19.35 30.13
CA TYR A 699 13.58 -18.76 29.40
C TYR A 699 14.46 -17.89 30.32
N PRO A 700 15.00 -18.42 31.43
CA PRO A 700 15.60 -17.59 32.48
C PRO A 700 16.70 -16.65 31.97
N GLY A 701 16.70 -15.41 32.46
CA GLY A 701 17.69 -14.39 32.08
C GLY A 701 17.39 -13.66 30.76
N GLN A 702 16.30 -13.99 30.06
CA GLN A 702 15.84 -13.19 28.93
C GLN A 702 15.21 -11.87 29.41
N ILE A 703 15.38 -10.82 28.60
CA ILE A 703 14.92 -9.46 28.87
C ILE A 703 14.06 -9.00 27.71
N THR A 704 12.80 -8.63 27.98
CA THR A 704 11.92 -7.99 27.00
C THR A 704 12.27 -6.51 26.85
N THR A 705 12.16 -5.99 25.63
CA THR A 705 12.17 -4.56 25.32
C THR A 705 10.77 -4.16 24.95
N ALA A 706 10.13 -3.28 25.73
CA ALA A 706 8.84 -2.70 25.44
C ALA A 706 9.00 -1.24 25.01
N LEU A 707 8.37 -0.85 23.90
CA LEU A 707 8.38 0.51 23.36
C LEU A 707 6.97 1.11 23.42
N PHE A 708 6.90 2.32 23.95
CA PHE A 708 5.68 3.13 24.05
C PHE A 708 5.94 4.49 23.43
N ASP A 709 4.92 5.09 22.82
CA ASP A 709 5.02 6.44 22.25
C ASP A 709 3.91 7.40 22.68
N SER A 710 3.06 6.95 23.62
CA SER A 710 2.14 7.81 24.34
C SER A 710 1.78 7.18 25.68
N PHE A 711 1.57 8.03 26.68
CA PHE A 711 1.02 7.68 27.99
C PHE A 711 0.26 8.87 28.55
N SER A 712 -1.01 8.68 28.93
CA SER A 712 -1.84 9.75 29.48
C SER A 712 -2.79 9.26 30.57
N THR A 713 -3.15 10.17 31.47
CA THR A 713 -4.17 9.98 32.49
C THR A 713 -5.16 11.14 32.47
N HIS A 714 -6.43 10.86 32.69
CA HIS A 714 -7.53 11.84 32.67
C HIS A 714 -8.51 11.58 33.82
N GLU A 715 -9.06 12.64 34.41
CA GLU A 715 -10.22 12.57 35.33
C GLU A 715 -11.54 12.52 34.55
#